data_AF-A0A662AGJ3-F1
#
_entry.id   AF-A0A662AGJ3-F1
#
_cell.length_a   1.000
_cell.length_b   1.000
_cell.length_c   1.000
_cell.angle_alpha   90.00
_cell.angle_beta   90.00
_cell.angle_gamma   90.00
#
_symmetry.space_group_name_H-M   'P 1'
#
loop_
_entity.id
_entity.type
_entity.pdbx_description
1 polymer ?
#
loop_
_entity_poly.entity_id
_entity_poly.type
_entity_poly.pdbx_seq_one_letter_code
_entity_poly.pdbx_strand_id
1 'polypeptide(L)'
;MKRYYSVIQVIILATTFFTILYAFKSKQNEQTNIVLIFTDDQGYADVGCFGAQGFETPNLDQLASDGIRFTNFYASQAVCSASRASLLTGCYAERVSIQGALMPWSVIGLNEDEITIAELLKQKNYATGAFGKWHLGHYEQFLPLQHGFDEYYGLPYSNDMWPVNYAGKLVEKKVGSRKLGYPRLPLIDGNKKIGEVMTLDDQAKLTRNYTERAVAFINKNKNKPFFLYLAHSMPHVPLGVSEKYKGKTQYGMYGDVIEEIDWSVGEILKTLKDNGLDDNTVVIFASDNGPWMNYGTHAGSAYPLREGKGTAFEGGVRVPCIVRWPGHTPENVTIEQMASTIDILPTIAEITGTKLPDHKIDGVSIVSLLENRENVNPRNEFYYYYGAELRAVRQGEWKLILPHKSRSYKGLKVGKKGFPGKTKNINVELGLYNLDVDIGEQNNVAEQFPEIVRELQQLVDLQRIELGDRITGITGKGVRPSGVFGPQRNDIQHLAISQKISYNTEYSTKYTGGGNQALIDGKMGSVNFGDGKWQAYSGKDMDVMIDLGKLEPIRQIRCSFLKQQQSWIFLPLQVDIFISSDGKSFEMLKSFQFDTQTQNLLPEIKEVNIEIPAKETRYIKIKAKNIGKCPDWHSGAGSNAWLFVDEIVVN
;
A
#
# COMPACT_ATOMS: atom_id res chain seq x y z
N MET A 1 -39.13 -55.25 -47.37
CA MET A 1 -38.14 -55.20 -46.26
C MET A 1 -36.94 -54.28 -46.52
N LYS A 2 -36.29 -54.27 -47.70
CA LYS A 2 -35.08 -53.45 -47.94
C LYS A 2 -35.25 -51.91 -47.81
N ARG A 3 -36.44 -51.35 -48.05
CA ARG A 3 -36.69 -49.90 -47.93
C ARG A 3 -36.81 -49.38 -46.49
N TYR A 4 -37.16 -50.24 -45.52
CA TYR A 4 -37.27 -49.85 -44.10
C TYR A 4 -35.91 -49.79 -43.39
N TYR A 5 -34.96 -50.64 -43.78
CA TYR A 5 -33.61 -50.65 -43.21
C TYR A 5 -32.81 -49.39 -43.54
N SER A 6 -33.02 -48.80 -44.72
CA SER A 6 -32.30 -47.60 -45.14
C SER A 6 -32.75 -46.33 -44.39
N VAL A 7 -34.03 -46.26 -43.99
CA VAL A 7 -34.56 -45.11 -43.24
C VAL A 7 -34.11 -45.17 -41.78
N ILE A 8 -34.08 -46.37 -41.18
CA ILE A 8 -33.61 -46.56 -39.80
C ILE A 8 -32.11 -46.29 -39.69
N GLN A 9 -31.29 -46.70 -40.67
CA GLN A 9 -29.85 -46.38 -40.68
C GLN A 9 -29.57 -44.89 -40.82
N VAL A 10 -30.34 -44.16 -41.63
CA VAL A 10 -30.21 -42.70 -41.78
C VAL A 10 -30.66 -41.97 -40.51
N ILE A 11 -31.72 -42.43 -39.84
CA ILE A 11 -32.16 -41.85 -38.56
C ILE A 11 -31.13 -42.12 -37.46
N ILE A 12 -30.56 -43.32 -37.37
CA ILE A 12 -29.51 -43.65 -36.38
C ILE A 12 -28.24 -42.86 -36.66
N LEU A 13 -27.79 -42.73 -37.91
CA LEU A 13 -26.64 -41.89 -38.26
C LEU A 13 -26.92 -40.41 -37.95
N ALA A 14 -28.12 -39.90 -38.23
CA ALA A 14 -28.49 -38.52 -37.92
C ALA A 14 -28.59 -38.24 -36.41
N THR A 15 -29.14 -39.17 -35.60
CA THR A 15 -29.19 -39.02 -34.14
C THR A 15 -27.83 -39.19 -33.49
N THR A 16 -26.97 -40.07 -34.01
CA THR A 16 -25.57 -40.22 -33.55
C THR A 16 -24.73 -38.99 -33.92
N PHE A 17 -24.95 -38.40 -35.10
CA PHE A 17 -24.29 -37.16 -35.50
C PHE A 17 -24.80 -35.94 -34.70
N PHE A 18 -26.10 -35.91 -34.35
CA PHE A 18 -26.66 -34.88 -33.47
C PHE A 18 -26.19 -35.00 -32.01
N THR A 19 -26.01 -36.22 -31.49
CA THR A 19 -25.44 -36.43 -30.14
C THR A 19 -23.94 -36.14 -30.11
N ILE A 20 -23.21 -36.44 -31.19
CA ILE A 20 -21.81 -36.00 -31.34
C ILE A 20 -21.74 -34.47 -31.47
N LEU A 21 -22.62 -33.80 -32.22
CA LEU A 21 -22.68 -32.33 -32.29
C LEU A 21 -23.11 -31.68 -30.96
N TYR A 22 -23.91 -32.36 -30.12
CA TYR A 22 -24.23 -31.89 -28.77
C TYR A 22 -23.09 -32.14 -27.77
N ALA A 23 -22.33 -33.24 -27.92
CA ALA A 23 -21.12 -33.52 -27.14
C ALA A 23 -19.92 -32.66 -27.59
N PHE A 24 -19.91 -32.22 -28.84
CA PHE A 24 -19.02 -31.21 -29.42
C PHE A 24 -19.67 -29.82 -29.46
N LYS A 25 -20.68 -29.55 -28.62
CA LYS A 25 -20.83 -28.19 -28.12
C LYS A 25 -19.56 -27.97 -27.31
N SER A 26 -18.53 -27.47 -28.00
CA SER A 26 -17.25 -27.10 -27.40
C SER A 26 -17.57 -26.52 -26.05
N LYS A 27 -17.01 -27.09 -24.96
CA LYS A 27 -16.90 -26.38 -23.69
C LYS A 27 -16.27 -25.06 -24.12
N GLN A 28 -17.12 -24.05 -24.32
CA GLN A 28 -16.71 -22.76 -24.82
C GLN A 28 -15.57 -22.39 -23.89
N ASN A 29 -14.46 -21.92 -24.43
CA ASN A 29 -13.22 -21.68 -23.69
C ASN A 29 -13.52 -20.61 -22.62
N GLU A 30 -14.18 -21.03 -21.55
CA GLU A 30 -14.83 -20.20 -20.55
C GLU A 30 -13.69 -19.72 -19.69
N GLN A 31 -13.24 -18.52 -19.99
CA GLN A 31 -12.23 -17.80 -19.23
C GLN A 31 -12.50 -17.99 -17.73
N THR A 32 -11.49 -18.50 -17.00
CA THR A 32 -11.61 -18.84 -15.59
C THR A 32 -11.90 -17.59 -14.76
N ASN A 33 -12.92 -17.65 -13.90
CA ASN A 33 -13.20 -16.58 -12.95
C ASN A 33 -12.13 -16.57 -11.86
N ILE A 34 -11.82 -15.39 -11.34
CA ILE A 34 -10.78 -15.21 -10.34
C ILE A 34 -11.41 -14.56 -9.11
N VAL A 35 -11.25 -15.20 -7.96
CA VAL A 35 -11.62 -14.65 -6.66
C VAL A 35 -10.38 -14.60 -5.78
N LEU A 36 -10.01 -13.41 -5.35
CA LEU A 36 -8.92 -13.16 -4.42
C LEU A 36 -9.47 -12.56 -3.14
N ILE A 37 -9.47 -13.36 -2.07
CA ILE A 37 -9.83 -12.95 -0.71
C ILE A 37 -8.54 -12.60 0.03
N PHE A 38 -8.45 -11.37 0.54
CA PHE A 38 -7.23 -10.83 1.12
C PHE A 38 -7.51 -10.13 2.45
N THR A 39 -6.93 -10.64 3.54
CA THR A 39 -7.15 -10.11 4.90
C THR A 39 -6.03 -9.16 5.34
N ASP A 40 -6.22 -8.50 6.49
CA ASP A 40 -5.36 -7.41 6.99
C ASP A 40 -4.86 -7.72 8.40
N ASP A 41 -3.55 -7.89 8.58
CA ASP A 41 -2.91 -8.29 9.85
C ASP A 41 -3.26 -9.69 10.39
N GLN A 42 -3.73 -10.61 9.54
CA GLN A 42 -3.95 -12.01 9.93
C GLN A 42 -2.62 -12.78 9.94
N GLY A 43 -2.35 -13.48 11.03
CA GLY A 43 -1.15 -14.27 11.22
C GLY A 43 -1.20 -15.66 10.60
N TYR A 44 -0.02 -16.29 10.52
CA TYR A 44 0.18 -17.62 9.92
C TYR A 44 -0.71 -18.69 10.55
N ALA A 45 -0.80 -18.71 11.89
CA ALA A 45 -1.55 -19.72 12.64
C ALA A 45 -2.95 -19.24 13.05
N ASP A 46 -3.63 -18.47 12.20
CA ASP A 46 -5.00 -17.99 12.43
C ASP A 46 -6.06 -18.69 11.55
N VAL A 47 -5.70 -19.80 10.92
CA VAL A 47 -6.63 -20.67 10.19
C VAL A 47 -6.48 -22.08 10.76
N GLY A 48 -7.58 -22.84 10.88
CA GLY A 48 -7.62 -24.17 11.47
C GLY A 48 -6.58 -25.11 10.88
N CYS A 49 -6.54 -25.22 9.56
CA CYS A 49 -5.53 -25.99 8.84
C CYS A 49 -4.10 -25.44 8.99
N PHE A 50 -3.88 -24.25 9.56
CA PHE A 50 -2.56 -23.72 9.91
C PHE A 50 -2.26 -23.75 11.42
N GLY A 51 -3.17 -24.30 12.23
CA GLY A 51 -2.97 -24.48 13.68
C GLY A 51 -3.63 -23.43 14.55
N ALA A 52 -4.72 -22.79 14.08
CA ALA A 52 -5.53 -21.91 14.92
C ALA A 52 -5.99 -22.58 16.23
N GLN A 53 -6.06 -21.79 17.30
CA GLN A 53 -6.48 -22.25 18.62
C GLN A 53 -7.52 -21.30 19.22
N GLY A 54 -8.62 -21.85 19.73
CA GLY A 54 -9.66 -21.10 20.46
C GLY A 54 -10.79 -20.51 19.60
N PHE A 55 -10.79 -20.77 18.29
CA PHE A 55 -11.84 -20.48 17.31
C PHE A 55 -11.72 -21.45 16.12
N GLU A 56 -12.75 -21.54 15.28
CA GLU A 56 -12.80 -22.47 14.14
C GLU A 56 -12.91 -21.73 12.81
N THR A 57 -12.41 -22.33 11.72
CA THR A 57 -12.53 -21.78 10.35
C THR A 57 -12.99 -22.85 9.36
N PRO A 58 -14.20 -23.40 9.51
CA PRO A 58 -14.64 -24.55 8.73
C PRO A 58 -14.68 -24.30 7.22
N ASN A 59 -15.00 -23.09 6.76
CA ASN A 59 -15.05 -22.81 5.32
C ASN A 59 -13.64 -22.70 4.70
N LEU A 60 -12.68 -22.10 5.43
CA LEU A 60 -11.28 -22.06 5.02
C LEU A 60 -10.63 -23.45 5.08
N ASP A 61 -10.98 -24.24 6.10
CA ASP A 61 -10.49 -25.61 6.20
C ASP A 61 -11.07 -26.49 5.08
N GLN A 62 -12.34 -26.30 4.72
CA GLN A 62 -12.93 -26.91 3.53
C GLN A 62 -12.24 -26.43 2.24
N LEU A 63 -11.97 -25.13 2.11
CA LEU A 63 -11.27 -24.57 0.95
C LEU A 63 -9.88 -25.22 0.77
N ALA A 64 -9.17 -25.47 1.87
CA ALA A 64 -7.88 -26.18 1.85
C ALA A 64 -8.04 -27.68 1.56
N SER A 65 -9.08 -28.32 2.10
CA SER A 65 -9.38 -29.73 1.81
C SER A 65 -9.71 -29.94 0.33
N ASP A 66 -10.41 -29.00 -0.29
CA ASP A 66 -10.82 -29.07 -1.70
C ASP A 66 -9.75 -28.53 -2.67
N GLY A 67 -8.57 -28.16 -2.18
CA GLY A 67 -7.51 -27.58 -2.97
C GLY A 67 -6.15 -27.78 -2.33
N ILE A 68 -5.31 -26.75 -2.41
CA ILE A 68 -3.96 -26.75 -1.86
C ILE A 68 -3.77 -25.66 -0.81
N ARG A 69 -2.83 -25.90 0.10
CA ARG A 69 -2.30 -24.89 1.03
C ARG A 69 -0.78 -24.75 0.89
N PHE A 70 -0.28 -23.54 1.05
CA PHE A 70 1.16 -23.27 1.03
C PHE A 70 1.70 -23.09 2.45
N THR A 71 2.80 -23.76 2.79
CA THR A 71 3.52 -23.55 4.06
C THR A 71 4.63 -22.51 3.97
N ASN A 72 5.01 -22.13 2.75
CA ASN A 72 6.05 -21.15 2.42
C ASN A 72 5.51 -20.06 1.49
N PHE A 73 4.41 -19.42 1.88
CA PHE A 73 3.86 -18.25 1.16
C PHE A 73 4.18 -16.93 1.86
N TYR A 74 4.68 -15.96 1.09
CA TYR A 74 5.22 -14.70 1.61
C TYR A 74 4.49 -13.47 1.10
N ALA A 75 4.09 -12.59 2.00
CA ALA A 75 3.89 -11.19 1.69
C ALA A 75 5.24 -10.51 1.42
N SER A 76 5.35 -9.76 0.32
CA SER A 76 6.59 -9.03 -0.03
C SER A 76 7.12 -8.09 1.06
N GLN A 77 6.23 -7.52 1.89
CA GLN A 77 6.59 -6.68 3.04
C GLN A 77 5.62 -6.88 4.20
N ALA A 78 6.14 -6.72 5.41
CA ALA A 78 5.36 -6.80 6.65
C ALA A 78 4.54 -5.52 6.95
N VAL A 79 3.91 -4.95 5.93
CA VAL A 79 3.05 -3.75 6.02
C VAL A 79 2.10 -3.63 4.82
N CYS A 80 0.90 -3.12 5.09
CA CYS A 80 -0.25 -3.14 4.19
C CYS A 80 -0.10 -2.46 2.82
N SER A 81 0.18 -1.14 2.70
CA SER A 81 0.23 -0.51 1.36
C SER A 81 1.29 -1.13 0.47
N ALA A 82 2.49 -1.37 1.00
CA ALA A 82 3.55 -2.05 0.28
C ALA A 82 3.13 -3.44 -0.19
N SER A 83 2.58 -4.27 0.70
CA SER A 83 2.18 -5.64 0.34
C SER A 83 1.06 -5.66 -0.71
N ARG A 84 0.08 -4.74 -0.61
CA ARG A 84 -1.02 -4.59 -1.57
C ARG A 84 -0.55 -4.10 -2.94
N ALA A 85 0.43 -3.18 -2.96
CA ALA A 85 1.04 -2.72 -4.20
C ALA A 85 1.73 -3.89 -4.90
N SER A 86 2.49 -4.67 -4.13
CA SER A 86 3.21 -5.83 -4.63
C SER A 86 2.29 -6.93 -5.16
N LEU A 87 1.21 -7.22 -4.43
CA LEU A 87 0.18 -8.17 -4.85
C LEU A 87 -0.40 -7.79 -6.22
N LEU A 88 -0.84 -6.53 -6.36
CA LEU A 88 -1.59 -6.10 -7.54
C LEU A 88 -0.69 -5.87 -8.75
N THR A 89 0.61 -5.59 -8.58
CA THR A 89 1.54 -5.28 -9.69
C THR A 89 2.53 -6.40 -10.00
N GLY A 90 2.61 -7.43 -9.17
CA GLY A 90 3.63 -8.47 -9.28
C GLY A 90 5.06 -7.95 -9.10
N CYS A 91 5.24 -6.78 -8.48
CA CYS A 91 6.53 -6.14 -8.25
C CYS A 91 6.85 -6.09 -6.76
N TYR A 92 8.11 -6.03 -6.36
CA TYR A 92 8.45 -5.59 -5.01
C TYR A 92 8.01 -4.13 -4.82
N ALA A 93 7.55 -3.79 -3.62
CA ALA A 93 7.09 -2.44 -3.27
C ALA A 93 8.15 -1.36 -3.52
N GLU A 94 9.43 -1.72 -3.40
CA GLU A 94 10.59 -0.91 -3.76
C GLU A 94 10.55 -0.47 -5.22
N ARG A 95 10.24 -1.41 -6.13
CA ARG A 95 10.20 -1.16 -7.58
C ARG A 95 9.16 -0.11 -7.94
N VAL A 96 8.03 -0.09 -7.24
CA VAL A 96 6.89 0.81 -7.51
C VAL A 96 6.80 1.97 -6.52
N SER A 97 7.81 2.16 -5.67
CA SER A 97 7.93 3.25 -4.69
C SER A 97 6.76 3.38 -3.69
N ILE A 98 6.03 2.29 -3.39
CA ILE A 98 5.00 2.25 -2.34
C ILE A 98 5.58 1.62 -1.07
N GLN A 99 6.51 2.33 -0.43
CA GLN A 99 7.33 1.80 0.66
C GLN A 99 6.70 2.14 2.03
N GLY A 100 5.98 1.19 2.63
CA GLY A 100 5.36 1.36 3.96
C GLY A 100 3.83 1.35 3.93
N ALA A 101 3.22 2.14 4.82
CA ALA A 101 1.76 2.38 4.85
C ALA A 101 1.50 3.85 4.46
N LEU A 102 0.65 4.07 3.46
CA LEU A 102 0.25 5.40 3.04
C LEU A 102 -0.73 5.99 4.06
N MET A 103 -0.48 7.23 4.49
CA MET A 103 -1.28 7.90 5.51
C MET A 103 -2.39 8.74 4.85
N PRO A 104 -3.38 9.23 5.61
CA PRO A 104 -4.42 10.12 5.07
C PRO A 104 -3.92 11.48 4.57
N TRP A 105 -2.63 11.80 4.77
CA TRP A 105 -1.95 12.98 4.25
C TRP A 105 -0.90 12.65 3.20
N SER A 106 -0.73 11.36 2.84
CA SER A 106 0.18 10.96 1.78
C SER A 106 -0.31 11.53 0.46
N VAL A 107 0.54 12.30 -0.21
CA VAL A 107 0.29 12.90 -1.52
C VAL A 107 0.75 12.01 -2.68
N ILE A 108 0.94 10.73 -2.39
CA ILE A 108 1.40 9.73 -3.35
C ILE A 108 0.42 8.55 -3.36
N GLY A 109 0.44 7.81 -4.46
CA GLY A 109 -0.31 6.58 -4.66
C GLY A 109 0.38 5.70 -5.71
N LEU A 110 -0.25 4.57 -6.04
CA LEU A 110 0.23 3.73 -7.14
C LEU A 110 0.26 4.56 -8.43
N ASN A 111 1.35 4.44 -9.18
CA ASN A 111 1.50 5.19 -10.43
C ASN A 111 0.58 4.60 -11.51
N GLU A 112 0.02 5.44 -12.38
CA GLU A 112 -0.82 5.03 -13.51
C GLU A 112 -0.04 4.23 -14.58
N ASP A 113 1.29 4.36 -14.60
CA ASP A 113 2.16 3.57 -15.48
C ASP A 113 2.36 2.12 -15.00
N GLU A 114 1.99 1.80 -13.75
CA GLU A 114 2.02 0.43 -13.23
C GLU A 114 0.78 -0.33 -13.68
N ILE A 115 0.96 -1.57 -14.15
CA ILE A 115 -0.15 -2.42 -14.56
C ILE A 115 -0.56 -3.33 -13.42
N THR A 116 -1.80 -3.18 -12.97
CA THR A 116 -2.43 -4.04 -11.97
C THR A 116 -3.02 -5.31 -12.58
N ILE A 117 -3.34 -6.31 -11.74
CA ILE A 117 -4.11 -7.50 -12.12
C ILE A 117 -5.41 -7.12 -12.85
N ALA A 118 -6.14 -6.11 -12.37
CA ALA A 118 -7.40 -5.71 -12.96
C ALA A 118 -7.23 -5.14 -14.37
N GLU A 119 -6.22 -4.28 -14.58
CA GLU A 119 -5.88 -3.72 -15.90
C GLU A 119 -5.41 -4.80 -16.88
N LEU A 120 -4.56 -5.72 -16.41
CA LEU A 120 -4.10 -6.86 -17.20
C LEU A 120 -5.27 -7.72 -17.70
N LEU A 121 -6.27 -7.97 -16.85
CA LEU A 121 -7.45 -8.76 -17.21
C LEU A 121 -8.44 -8.06 -18.15
N LYS A 122 -8.33 -6.73 -18.34
CA LYS A 122 -9.10 -6.02 -19.38
C LYS A 122 -8.77 -6.50 -20.78
N GLN A 123 -7.57 -7.02 -21.02
CA GLN A 123 -7.19 -7.63 -22.30
C GLN A 123 -8.13 -8.78 -22.72
N LYS A 124 -8.77 -9.45 -21.75
CA LYS A 124 -9.73 -10.54 -21.97
C LYS A 124 -11.16 -10.16 -21.58
N ASN A 125 -11.45 -8.86 -21.49
CA ASN A 125 -12.77 -8.30 -21.19
C ASN A 125 -13.36 -8.75 -19.84
N TYR A 126 -12.54 -8.99 -18.82
CA TYR A 126 -13.04 -9.34 -17.49
C TYR A 126 -13.88 -8.20 -16.89
N ALA A 127 -14.98 -8.56 -16.22
CA ALA A 127 -15.57 -7.68 -15.21
C ALA A 127 -14.69 -7.68 -13.97
N THR A 128 -14.52 -6.55 -13.31
CA THR A 128 -13.56 -6.39 -12.22
C THR A 128 -14.18 -5.62 -11.05
N GLY A 129 -14.10 -6.18 -9.85
CA GLY A 129 -14.68 -5.58 -8.65
C GLY A 129 -13.70 -5.62 -7.47
N ALA A 130 -13.52 -4.49 -6.80
CA ALA A 130 -12.76 -4.38 -5.56
C ALA A 130 -13.69 -4.05 -4.40
N PHE A 131 -13.68 -4.85 -3.34
CA PHE A 131 -14.51 -4.62 -2.16
C PHE A 131 -13.67 -4.69 -0.90
N GLY A 132 -13.63 -3.59 -0.14
CA GLY A 132 -12.87 -3.47 1.10
C GLY A 132 -11.76 -2.42 1.06
N LYS A 133 -10.62 -2.73 1.69
CA LYS A 133 -9.51 -1.81 1.86
C LYS A 133 -8.65 -1.72 0.60
N TRP A 134 -8.46 -0.49 0.10
CA TRP A 134 -7.59 -0.21 -1.05
C TRP A 134 -6.13 0.04 -0.63
N HIS A 135 -5.87 1.17 0.03
CA HIS A 135 -4.60 1.56 0.63
C HIS A 135 -3.42 1.84 -0.32
N LEU A 136 -3.68 2.14 -1.59
CA LEU A 136 -2.67 2.51 -2.61
C LEU A 136 -2.76 3.97 -3.06
N GLY A 137 -3.28 4.84 -2.20
CA GLY A 137 -3.55 6.24 -2.49
C GLY A 137 -5.03 6.54 -2.33
N HIS A 138 -5.36 7.74 -1.84
CA HIS A 138 -6.73 8.09 -1.45
C HIS A 138 -7.32 9.25 -2.26
N TYR A 139 -6.51 9.91 -3.07
CA TYR A 139 -6.99 10.85 -4.07
C TYR A 139 -7.63 10.09 -5.22
N GLU A 140 -8.60 10.71 -5.89
CA GLU A 140 -9.38 10.08 -6.96
C GLU A 140 -8.50 9.45 -8.03
N GLN A 141 -7.42 10.11 -8.46
CA GLN A 141 -6.48 9.60 -9.46
C GLN A 141 -5.78 8.27 -9.07
N PHE A 142 -5.83 7.88 -7.80
CA PHE A 142 -5.23 6.65 -7.28
C PHE A 142 -6.27 5.62 -6.82
N LEU A 143 -7.58 5.89 -6.96
CA LEU A 143 -8.63 4.97 -6.52
C LEU A 143 -8.75 3.76 -7.47
N PRO A 144 -9.39 2.66 -7.04
CA PRO A 144 -9.44 1.42 -7.82
C PRO A 144 -9.95 1.56 -9.26
N LEU A 145 -10.88 2.48 -9.51
CA LEU A 145 -11.42 2.71 -10.86
C LEU A 145 -10.37 3.25 -11.84
N GLN A 146 -9.35 3.93 -11.34
CA GLN A 146 -8.21 4.42 -12.12
C GLN A 146 -7.16 3.33 -12.37
N HIS A 147 -7.30 2.18 -11.70
CA HIS A 147 -6.41 1.03 -11.80
C HIS A 147 -7.18 -0.22 -12.24
N GLY A 148 -8.05 -0.04 -13.25
CA GLY A 148 -8.72 -1.13 -13.97
C GLY A 148 -9.93 -1.77 -13.31
N PHE A 149 -10.34 -1.40 -12.10
CA PHE A 149 -11.58 -1.94 -11.51
C PHE A 149 -12.83 -1.25 -12.08
N ASP A 150 -13.89 -2.02 -12.38
CA ASP A 150 -15.18 -1.46 -12.82
C ASP A 150 -16.05 -1.02 -11.64
N GLU A 151 -15.93 -1.71 -10.50
CA GLU A 151 -16.71 -1.48 -9.29
C GLU A 151 -15.79 -1.38 -8.07
N TYR A 152 -16.07 -0.41 -7.19
CA TYR A 152 -15.38 -0.28 -5.92
C TYR A 152 -16.36 0.08 -4.80
N TYR A 153 -16.26 -0.60 -3.67
CA TYR A 153 -16.86 -0.16 -2.41
C TYR A 153 -15.94 -0.49 -1.24
N GLY A 154 -15.60 0.52 -0.44
CA GLY A 154 -14.83 0.29 0.79
C GLY A 154 -14.00 1.48 1.27
N LEU A 155 -12.89 1.19 1.95
CA LEU A 155 -12.05 2.18 2.62
C LEU A 155 -10.78 2.46 1.80
N PRO A 156 -10.43 3.74 1.55
CA PRO A 156 -9.25 4.06 0.76
C PRO A 156 -7.93 3.81 1.50
N TYR A 157 -7.96 3.59 2.81
CA TYR A 157 -6.82 3.29 3.69
C TYR A 157 -7.28 2.52 4.94
N SER A 158 -6.35 2.18 5.85
CA SER A 158 -6.65 1.39 7.05
C SER A 158 -7.80 1.95 7.91
N ASN A 159 -8.61 1.06 8.47
CA ASN A 159 -9.74 1.36 9.35
C ASN A 159 -9.37 2.01 10.69
N ASP A 160 -8.08 2.09 11.03
CA ASP A 160 -7.58 2.75 12.24
C ASP A 160 -7.11 4.19 12.01
N MET A 161 -7.11 4.66 10.77
CA MET A 161 -6.64 6.00 10.38
C MET A 161 -7.74 7.05 10.48
N TRP A 162 -8.25 7.21 11.70
CA TRP A 162 -9.35 8.09 12.07
C TRP A 162 -9.20 8.63 13.50
N PRO A 163 -9.88 9.72 13.89
CA PRO A 163 -9.67 10.39 15.18
C PRO A 163 -10.37 9.68 16.36
N VAL A 164 -10.42 8.35 16.32
CA VAL A 164 -11.06 7.50 17.32
C VAL A 164 -10.02 6.54 17.90
N ASN A 165 -9.97 6.47 19.24
CA ASN A 165 -9.10 5.54 19.95
C ASN A 165 -9.62 4.10 19.85
N TYR A 166 -8.83 3.13 20.31
CA TYR A 166 -9.19 1.72 20.22
C TYR A 166 -10.36 1.29 21.12
N ALA A 167 -10.87 2.17 21.98
CA ALA A 167 -12.11 1.95 22.74
C ALA A 167 -13.33 2.60 22.07
N GLY A 168 -13.21 3.09 20.84
CA GLY A 168 -14.32 3.69 20.10
C GLY A 168 -14.67 5.11 20.52
N LYS A 169 -13.80 5.79 21.29
CA LYS A 169 -14.01 7.19 21.70
C LYS A 169 -13.18 8.14 20.86
N LEU A 170 -13.75 9.28 20.50
CA LEU A 170 -13.01 10.38 19.88
C LEU A 170 -11.80 10.75 20.75
N VAL A 171 -10.65 10.93 20.11
CA VAL A 171 -9.42 11.32 20.81
C VAL A 171 -9.56 12.78 21.26
N GLU A 172 -9.31 13.03 22.54
CA GLU A 172 -9.37 14.39 23.09
C GLU A 172 -8.16 15.23 22.63
N LYS A 173 -8.39 16.52 22.37
CA LYS A 173 -7.37 17.48 21.87
C LYS A 173 -6.12 17.59 22.74
N LYS A 174 -6.18 17.21 24.02
CA LYS A 174 -5.04 17.30 24.97
C LYS A 174 -4.06 16.13 24.85
N VAL A 175 -4.43 15.06 24.14
CA VAL A 175 -3.60 13.85 24.02
C VAL A 175 -2.69 14.01 22.80
N GLY A 176 -1.37 13.95 22.98
CA GLY A 176 -0.37 13.99 21.87
C GLY A 176 -0.39 12.78 20.93
N SER A 177 -1.58 12.24 20.63
CA SER A 177 -1.80 11.09 19.75
C SER A 177 -1.84 11.53 18.30
N ARG A 178 -1.08 10.83 17.44
CA ARG A 178 -1.12 11.01 15.98
C ARG A 178 -2.53 10.89 15.39
N LYS A 179 -3.44 10.17 16.07
CA LYS A 179 -4.84 10.02 15.67
C LYS A 179 -5.61 11.34 15.62
N LEU A 180 -5.22 12.37 16.39
CA LEU A 180 -5.87 13.69 16.32
C LEU A 180 -5.76 14.35 14.93
N GLY A 181 -4.68 14.03 14.20
CA GLY A 181 -4.46 14.58 12.85
C GLY A 181 -5.19 13.83 11.75
N TYR A 182 -5.85 12.70 12.04
CA TYR A 182 -6.56 11.94 11.04
C TYR A 182 -7.91 12.58 10.69
N PRO A 183 -8.28 12.61 9.39
CA PRO A 183 -9.66 12.93 9.01
C PRO A 183 -10.59 11.82 9.51
N ARG A 184 -11.90 12.09 9.51
CA ARG A 184 -12.89 11.03 9.67
C ARG A 184 -12.73 9.99 8.56
N LEU A 185 -12.94 8.72 8.90
CA LEU A 185 -12.72 7.59 7.99
C LEU A 185 -13.79 7.58 6.89
N PRO A 186 -13.44 7.83 5.61
CA PRO A 186 -14.43 7.89 4.55
C PRO A 186 -14.81 6.49 4.08
N LEU A 187 -16.08 6.33 3.71
CA LEU A 187 -16.58 5.18 2.95
C LEU A 187 -16.79 5.62 1.50
N ILE A 188 -16.18 4.90 0.57
CA ILE A 188 -16.18 5.22 -0.87
C ILE A 188 -17.01 4.20 -1.64
N ASP A 189 -17.78 4.67 -2.62
CA ASP A 189 -18.47 3.86 -3.64
C ASP A 189 -18.17 4.46 -5.02
N GLY A 190 -17.53 3.68 -5.90
CA GLY A 190 -16.87 4.19 -7.10
C GLY A 190 -15.79 5.22 -6.72
N ASN A 191 -15.95 6.47 -7.20
CA ASN A 191 -15.05 7.58 -6.85
C ASN A 191 -15.65 8.54 -5.82
N LYS A 192 -16.83 8.24 -5.26
CA LYS A 192 -17.58 9.15 -4.40
C LYS A 192 -17.49 8.74 -2.94
N LYS A 193 -17.19 9.71 -2.07
CA LYS A 193 -17.42 9.57 -0.64
C LYS A 193 -18.92 9.56 -0.37
N ILE A 194 -19.45 8.41 0.03
CA ILE A 194 -20.88 8.21 0.34
C ILE A 194 -21.20 8.31 1.83
N GLY A 195 -20.18 8.25 2.68
CA GLY A 195 -20.36 8.31 4.12
C GLY A 195 -19.05 8.33 4.88
N GLU A 196 -19.16 8.22 6.21
CA GLU A 196 -18.04 8.12 7.13
C GLU A 196 -18.32 6.99 8.13
N VAL A 197 -17.29 6.22 8.47
CA VAL A 197 -17.35 5.32 9.61
C VAL A 197 -17.10 6.18 10.86
N MET A 198 -18.05 6.18 11.80
CA MET A 198 -18.03 7.07 12.96
C MET A 198 -17.82 6.34 14.28
N THR A 199 -18.20 5.07 14.36
CA THR A 199 -18.18 4.27 15.57
C THR A 199 -17.63 2.86 15.32
N LEU A 200 -17.30 2.13 16.39
CA LEU A 200 -16.94 0.71 16.28
C LEU A 200 -18.11 -0.14 15.77
N ASP A 201 -19.35 0.26 16.05
CA ASP A 201 -20.55 -0.41 15.53
C ASP A 201 -20.70 -0.21 14.01
N ASP A 202 -20.18 0.90 13.46
CA ASP A 202 -20.08 1.06 12.01
C ASP A 202 -18.99 0.17 11.42
N GLN A 203 -17.86 0.00 12.11
CA GLN A 203 -16.81 -0.95 11.69
C GLN A 203 -17.31 -2.39 11.68
N ALA A 204 -18.14 -2.78 12.66
CA ALA A 204 -18.75 -4.09 12.76
C ALA A 204 -19.63 -4.48 11.55
N LYS A 205 -20.00 -3.52 10.70
CA LYS A 205 -20.78 -3.77 9.47
C LYS A 205 -19.89 -4.05 8.25
N LEU A 206 -18.60 -3.72 8.30
CA LEU A 206 -17.73 -3.70 7.12
C LEU A 206 -17.57 -5.09 6.47
N THR A 207 -17.25 -6.13 7.26
CA THR A 207 -17.08 -7.50 6.74
C THR A 207 -18.33 -7.97 6.00
N ARG A 208 -19.50 -7.78 6.61
CA ARG A 208 -20.79 -8.09 6.01
C ARG A 208 -21.05 -7.27 4.73
N ASN A 209 -20.88 -5.96 4.77
CA ASN A 209 -21.14 -5.09 3.62
C ASN A 209 -20.25 -5.45 2.42
N TYR A 210 -18.96 -5.74 2.66
CA TYR A 210 -18.03 -6.17 1.61
C TYR A 210 -18.45 -7.52 1.03
N THR A 211 -18.86 -8.46 1.88
CA THR A 211 -19.36 -9.79 1.47
C THR A 211 -20.62 -9.65 0.61
N GLU A 212 -21.61 -8.87 1.04
CA GLU A 212 -22.85 -8.66 0.29
C GLU A 212 -22.59 -8.00 -1.08
N ARG A 213 -21.65 -7.05 -1.16
CA ARG A 213 -21.22 -6.43 -2.43
C ARG A 213 -20.52 -7.44 -3.35
N ALA A 214 -19.65 -8.28 -2.80
CA ALA A 214 -18.97 -9.34 -3.53
C ALA A 214 -19.95 -10.38 -4.08
N VAL A 215 -20.91 -10.84 -3.27
CA VAL A 215 -21.99 -11.75 -3.69
C VAL A 215 -22.85 -11.13 -4.79
N ALA A 216 -23.23 -9.85 -4.64
CA ALA A 216 -23.98 -9.14 -5.67
C ALA A 216 -23.19 -9.04 -7.00
N PHE A 217 -21.89 -8.79 -6.93
CA PHE A 217 -21.00 -8.73 -8.08
C PHE A 217 -20.89 -10.08 -8.81
N ILE A 218 -20.72 -11.19 -8.09
CA ILE A 218 -20.70 -12.54 -8.69
C ILE A 218 -22.04 -12.82 -9.39
N ASN A 219 -23.17 -12.60 -8.71
CA ASN A 219 -24.50 -12.84 -9.28
C ASN A 219 -24.75 -12.00 -10.54
N LYS A 220 -24.32 -10.74 -10.55
CA LYS A 220 -24.44 -9.83 -11.71
C LYS A 220 -23.59 -10.30 -12.88
N ASN A 221 -22.41 -10.87 -12.62
CA ASN A 221 -21.42 -11.22 -13.65
C ASN A 221 -21.37 -12.71 -13.99
N LYS A 222 -22.30 -13.54 -13.51
CA LYS A 222 -22.28 -15.01 -13.73
C LYS A 222 -22.17 -15.50 -15.19
N ASN A 223 -22.48 -14.65 -16.17
CA ASN A 223 -22.38 -14.97 -17.60
C ASN A 223 -21.16 -14.33 -18.28
N LYS A 224 -20.22 -13.78 -17.51
CA LYS A 224 -19.03 -13.07 -17.98
C LYS A 224 -17.84 -13.41 -17.07
N PRO A 225 -16.61 -13.61 -17.60
CA PRO A 225 -15.46 -13.80 -16.74
C PRO A 225 -15.27 -12.59 -15.82
N PHE A 226 -14.99 -12.85 -14.55
CA PHE A 226 -14.79 -11.80 -13.57
C PHE A 226 -13.55 -11.98 -12.71
N PHE A 227 -13.05 -10.86 -12.20
CA PHE A 227 -12.06 -10.77 -11.14
C PHE A 227 -12.65 -10.04 -9.94
N LEU A 228 -12.74 -10.75 -8.82
CA LEU A 228 -13.19 -10.23 -7.54
C LEU A 228 -11.98 -10.11 -6.61
N TYR A 229 -11.66 -8.88 -6.22
CA TYR A 229 -10.70 -8.58 -5.15
C TYR A 229 -11.46 -8.21 -3.87
N LEU A 230 -11.64 -9.20 -2.98
CA LEU A 230 -12.31 -9.02 -1.68
C LEU A 230 -11.25 -8.80 -0.60
N ALA A 231 -10.93 -7.53 -0.35
CA ALA A 231 -9.82 -7.10 0.47
C ALA A 231 -10.32 -6.64 1.85
N HIS A 232 -10.69 -7.58 2.72
CA HIS A 232 -11.25 -7.27 4.04
C HIS A 232 -10.35 -6.29 4.83
N SER A 233 -10.98 -5.34 5.52
CA SER A 233 -10.27 -4.48 6.49
C SER A 233 -9.99 -5.20 7.80
N MET A 234 -10.69 -6.31 8.06
CA MET A 234 -10.48 -7.17 9.21
C MET A 234 -9.42 -8.25 8.89
N PRO A 235 -8.68 -8.76 9.88
CA PRO A 235 -8.79 -8.48 11.32
C PRO A 235 -7.94 -7.28 11.83
N HIS A 236 -7.67 -6.27 11.01
CA HIS A 236 -6.91 -5.10 11.46
C HIS A 236 -7.65 -4.32 12.56
N VAL A 237 -6.90 -3.95 13.59
CA VAL A 237 -7.41 -3.23 14.76
C VAL A 237 -7.69 -1.75 14.47
N PRO A 238 -8.77 -1.15 14.98
CA PRO A 238 -9.70 -1.71 15.95
C PRO A 238 -10.62 -2.75 15.32
N LEU A 239 -10.80 -3.86 16.04
CA LEU A 239 -11.66 -4.95 15.59
C LEU A 239 -13.12 -4.48 15.52
N GLY A 240 -13.83 -4.94 14.49
CA GLY A 240 -15.27 -4.79 14.34
C GLY A 240 -15.86 -6.12 13.92
N VAL A 241 -16.82 -6.61 14.68
CA VAL A 241 -17.50 -7.89 14.44
C VAL A 241 -18.99 -7.70 14.61
N SER A 242 -19.79 -8.30 13.72
CA SER A 242 -21.24 -8.20 13.82
C SER A 242 -21.79 -8.93 15.06
N GLU A 243 -22.98 -8.52 15.49
CA GLU A 243 -23.65 -9.11 16.67
C GLU A 243 -23.90 -10.62 16.55
N LYS A 244 -23.92 -11.18 15.32
CA LYS A 244 -24.05 -12.63 15.10
C LYS A 244 -22.86 -13.41 15.65
N TYR A 245 -21.64 -12.88 15.49
CA TYR A 245 -20.37 -13.54 15.82
C TYR A 245 -19.75 -13.05 17.13
N LYS A 246 -20.20 -11.92 17.65
CA LYS A 246 -19.67 -11.31 18.88
C LYS A 246 -19.81 -12.23 20.10
N GLY A 247 -18.69 -12.47 20.78
CA GLY A 247 -18.59 -13.26 22.01
C GLY A 247 -18.81 -14.75 21.82
N LYS A 248 -18.48 -15.32 20.65
CA LYS A 248 -18.72 -16.74 20.34
C LYS A 248 -17.49 -17.62 20.57
N THR A 249 -16.30 -17.04 20.49
CA THR A 249 -15.04 -17.78 20.54
C THR A 249 -14.35 -17.69 21.89
N GLN A 250 -13.54 -18.69 22.21
CA GLN A 250 -12.73 -18.71 23.45
C GLN A 250 -11.56 -17.73 23.38
N TYR A 251 -11.10 -17.41 22.16
CA TYR A 251 -10.04 -16.43 21.91
C TYR A 251 -10.53 -14.97 22.06
N GLY A 252 -11.84 -14.76 22.08
CA GLY A 252 -12.49 -13.45 22.22
C GLY A 252 -12.65 -12.73 20.88
N MET A 253 -12.76 -11.41 20.92
CA MET A 253 -13.16 -10.61 19.74
C MET A 253 -12.33 -10.85 18.48
N TYR A 254 -11.05 -11.20 18.61
CA TYR A 254 -10.24 -11.58 17.44
C TYR A 254 -10.74 -12.87 16.80
N GLY A 255 -10.98 -13.93 17.59
CA GLY A 255 -11.54 -15.19 17.07
C GLY A 255 -12.93 -14.99 16.47
N ASP A 256 -13.75 -14.14 17.09
CA ASP A 256 -15.08 -13.79 16.56
C ASP A 256 -14.99 -13.13 15.17
N VAL A 257 -14.00 -12.26 14.96
CA VAL A 257 -13.73 -11.64 13.65
C VAL A 257 -13.25 -12.68 12.63
N ILE A 258 -12.39 -13.61 13.03
CA ILE A 258 -11.92 -14.67 12.14
C ILE A 258 -13.07 -15.59 11.72
N GLU A 259 -13.98 -15.96 12.63
CA GLU A 259 -15.19 -16.72 12.29
C GLU A 259 -16.13 -15.96 11.33
N GLU A 260 -16.22 -14.63 11.45
CA GLU A 260 -17.00 -13.81 10.51
C GLU A 260 -16.32 -13.71 9.13
N ILE A 261 -14.99 -13.67 9.06
CA ILE A 261 -14.25 -13.78 7.80
C ILE A 261 -14.45 -15.17 7.18
N ASP A 262 -14.40 -16.23 7.99
CA ASP A 262 -14.66 -17.59 7.52
C ASP A 262 -16.08 -17.73 6.96
N TRP A 263 -17.09 -17.12 7.59
CA TRP A 263 -18.43 -17.03 7.03
C TRP A 263 -18.45 -16.29 5.69
N SER A 264 -17.73 -15.16 5.58
CA SER A 264 -17.61 -14.43 4.31
C SER A 264 -17.11 -15.34 3.19
N VAL A 265 -16.06 -16.14 3.45
CA VAL A 265 -15.53 -17.14 2.51
C VAL A 265 -16.62 -18.15 2.14
N GLY A 266 -17.37 -18.66 3.11
CA GLY A 266 -18.49 -19.58 2.89
C GLY A 266 -19.57 -19.00 1.96
N GLU A 267 -19.94 -17.73 2.13
CA GLU A 267 -20.92 -17.06 1.26
C GLU A 267 -20.42 -16.93 -0.19
N ILE A 268 -19.13 -16.65 -0.37
CA ILE A 268 -18.51 -16.61 -1.70
C ILE A 268 -18.55 -17.98 -2.36
N LEU A 269 -18.08 -19.03 -1.68
CA LEU A 269 -18.08 -20.41 -2.20
C LEU A 269 -19.49 -20.89 -2.53
N LYS A 270 -20.45 -20.63 -1.62
CA LYS A 270 -21.85 -20.93 -1.83
C LYS A 270 -22.40 -20.21 -3.07
N THR A 271 -22.09 -18.92 -3.23
CA THR A 271 -22.57 -18.13 -4.38
C THR A 271 -22.00 -18.64 -5.70
N LEU A 272 -20.73 -19.05 -5.74
CA LEU A 272 -20.12 -19.67 -6.91
C LEU A 272 -20.84 -20.97 -7.28
N LYS A 273 -21.08 -21.84 -6.29
CA LYS A 273 -21.80 -23.10 -6.47
C LYS A 273 -23.24 -22.91 -6.94
N ASP A 274 -23.99 -22.01 -6.30
CA ASP A 274 -25.39 -21.72 -6.65
C ASP A 274 -25.54 -21.17 -8.08
N ASN A 275 -24.50 -20.50 -8.61
CA ASN A 275 -24.48 -20.00 -9.98
C ASN A 275 -23.82 -20.99 -10.97
N GLY A 276 -23.38 -22.17 -10.54
CA GLY A 276 -22.72 -23.15 -11.40
C GLY A 276 -21.33 -22.72 -11.89
N LEU A 277 -20.66 -21.83 -11.14
CA LEU A 277 -19.36 -21.26 -11.49
C LEU A 277 -18.19 -21.96 -10.81
N ASP A 278 -18.48 -22.88 -9.88
CA ASP A 278 -17.51 -23.49 -8.97
C ASP A 278 -16.36 -24.18 -9.71
N ASP A 279 -16.67 -24.99 -10.73
CA ASP A 279 -15.70 -25.74 -11.52
C ASP A 279 -14.81 -24.86 -12.44
N ASN A 280 -15.18 -23.59 -12.63
CA ASN A 280 -14.45 -22.64 -13.48
C ASN A 280 -14.04 -21.37 -12.72
N THR A 281 -13.78 -21.49 -11.42
CA THR A 281 -13.29 -20.38 -10.60
C THR A 281 -12.05 -20.79 -9.84
N VAL A 282 -10.99 -19.98 -9.93
CA VAL A 282 -9.87 -20.06 -9.00
C VAL A 282 -10.15 -19.15 -7.81
N VAL A 283 -10.12 -19.71 -6.61
CA VAL A 283 -10.30 -18.99 -5.34
C VAL A 283 -8.98 -19.00 -4.59
N ILE A 284 -8.46 -17.82 -4.27
CA ILE A 284 -7.20 -17.60 -3.56
C ILE A 284 -7.51 -16.87 -2.26
N PHE A 285 -7.08 -17.41 -1.12
CA PHE A 285 -7.14 -16.77 0.18
C PHE A 285 -5.73 -16.48 0.69
N ALA A 286 -5.43 -15.25 1.10
CA ALA A 286 -4.17 -14.87 1.74
C ALA A 286 -4.30 -13.66 2.67
N SER A 287 -3.22 -13.28 3.36
CA SER A 287 -3.13 -12.07 4.21
C SER A 287 -2.04 -11.12 3.71
N ASP A 288 -2.19 -9.82 3.98
CA ASP A 288 -1.23 -8.79 3.52
C ASP A 288 0.07 -8.76 4.30
N ASN A 289 0.08 -9.19 5.56
CA ASN A 289 1.28 -9.35 6.39
C ASN A 289 0.95 -10.17 7.64
N GLY A 290 1.98 -10.55 8.40
CA GLY A 290 1.81 -11.20 9.69
C GLY A 290 1.15 -10.30 10.76
N PRO A 291 0.93 -10.83 11.98
CA PRO A 291 0.01 -10.23 12.93
C PRO A 291 0.62 -9.04 13.68
N TRP A 292 -0.23 -8.10 14.08
CA TRP A 292 0.17 -6.97 14.91
C TRP A 292 0.20 -7.32 16.41
N MET A 293 1.13 -8.22 16.78
CA MET A 293 1.15 -8.97 18.04
C MET A 293 1.05 -8.15 19.34
N ASN A 294 1.48 -6.87 19.35
CA ASN A 294 1.41 -6.07 20.58
C ASN A 294 -0.03 -5.74 21.01
N TYR A 295 -1.06 -6.07 20.24
CA TYR A 295 -2.47 -5.91 20.65
C TYR A 295 -3.02 -7.05 21.52
N GLY A 296 -2.20 -8.07 21.84
CA GLY A 296 -2.60 -9.15 22.73
C GLY A 296 -3.76 -9.95 22.14
N THR A 297 -4.88 -10.10 22.87
CA THR A 297 -6.07 -10.84 22.42
C THR A 297 -6.85 -10.15 21.29
N HIS A 298 -6.32 -9.05 20.75
CA HIS A 298 -6.86 -8.35 19.57
C HIS A 298 -5.87 -8.42 18.41
N ALA A 299 -5.04 -9.46 18.36
CA ALA A 299 -4.11 -9.73 17.27
C ALA A 299 -4.05 -11.23 17.01
N GLY A 300 -3.59 -11.55 15.80
CA GLY A 300 -3.33 -12.92 15.37
C GLY A 300 -2.09 -13.56 15.96
N SER A 301 -1.92 -14.83 15.60
CA SER A 301 -0.80 -15.67 15.97
C SER A 301 0.19 -15.85 14.81
N ALA A 302 1.45 -15.52 15.09
CA ALA A 302 2.55 -15.82 14.18
C ALA A 302 3.12 -17.23 14.41
N TYR A 303 2.61 -18.01 15.37
CA TYR A 303 3.21 -19.29 15.77
C TYR A 303 3.41 -20.24 14.56
N PRO A 304 4.52 -20.98 14.48
CA PRO A 304 5.70 -20.99 15.36
C PRO A 304 6.76 -19.94 14.99
N LEU A 305 6.43 -19.01 14.10
CA LEU A 305 7.34 -18.07 13.49
C LEU A 305 7.78 -16.96 14.45
N ARG A 306 8.92 -16.36 14.14
CA ARG A 306 9.52 -15.28 14.94
C ARG A 306 8.92 -13.92 14.60
N GLU A 307 8.60 -13.17 15.66
CA GLU A 307 8.11 -11.78 15.61
C GLU A 307 6.80 -11.64 14.80
N GLY A 308 6.53 -10.45 14.24
CA GLY A 308 5.25 -10.11 13.64
C GLY A 308 5.34 -8.89 12.72
N LYS A 309 4.20 -8.23 12.47
CA LYS A 309 4.07 -7.06 11.61
C LYS A 309 5.19 -6.03 11.81
N GLY A 310 5.76 -5.55 10.71
CA GLY A 310 6.82 -4.55 10.73
C GLY A 310 8.23 -5.09 10.95
N THR A 311 8.43 -6.40 10.80
CA THR A 311 9.74 -7.06 10.89
C THR A 311 9.99 -7.92 9.65
N ALA A 312 11.26 -8.15 9.31
CA ALA A 312 11.66 -9.05 8.21
C ALA A 312 11.84 -10.52 8.66
N PHE A 313 11.51 -10.83 9.91
CA PHE A 313 11.46 -12.20 10.43
C PHE A 313 10.24 -12.92 9.88
N GLU A 314 10.24 -14.25 9.95
CA GLU A 314 9.22 -15.09 9.31
C GLU A 314 7.80 -14.72 9.74
N GLY A 315 7.58 -14.42 11.02
CA GLY A 315 6.26 -14.04 11.53
C GLY A 315 5.74 -12.71 11.02
N GLY A 316 6.58 -11.87 10.39
CA GLY A 316 6.16 -10.61 9.78
C GLY A 316 5.66 -10.76 8.34
N VAL A 317 6.17 -11.75 7.59
CA VAL A 317 5.96 -11.84 6.14
C VAL A 317 5.41 -13.18 5.66
N ARG A 318 5.62 -14.29 6.38
CA ARG A 318 5.03 -15.58 6.01
C ARG A 318 3.58 -15.60 6.50
N VAL A 319 2.65 -15.81 5.59
CA VAL A 319 1.19 -15.64 5.80
C VAL A 319 0.45 -16.89 5.31
N PRO A 320 -0.78 -17.17 5.81
CA PRO A 320 -1.53 -18.31 5.30
C PRO A 320 -1.88 -18.08 3.83
N CYS A 321 -1.82 -19.12 3.02
CA CYS A 321 -2.29 -19.09 1.64
C CYS A 321 -2.96 -20.42 1.27
N ILE A 322 -4.18 -20.32 0.76
CA ILE A 322 -4.99 -21.46 0.30
C ILE A 322 -5.46 -21.14 -1.12
N VAL A 323 -5.36 -22.12 -2.03
CA VAL A 323 -5.83 -21.99 -3.40
C VAL A 323 -6.69 -23.20 -3.77
N ARG A 324 -7.87 -22.94 -4.30
CA ARG A 324 -8.76 -23.97 -4.87
C ARG A 324 -9.11 -23.62 -6.30
N TRP A 325 -8.86 -24.55 -7.21
CA TRP A 325 -9.23 -24.48 -8.61
C TRP A 325 -9.60 -25.88 -9.11
N PRO A 326 -10.89 -26.25 -9.07
CA PRO A 326 -11.32 -27.62 -9.37
C PRO A 326 -10.84 -28.10 -10.74
N GLY A 327 -10.30 -29.32 -10.78
CA GLY A 327 -9.71 -29.91 -11.99
C GLY A 327 -8.28 -29.46 -12.31
N HIS A 328 -7.73 -28.49 -11.57
CA HIS A 328 -6.35 -28.01 -11.72
C HIS A 328 -5.53 -28.17 -10.44
N THR A 329 -6.06 -27.75 -9.29
CA THR A 329 -5.44 -28.04 -7.99
C THR A 329 -5.85 -29.43 -7.50
N PRO A 330 -4.92 -30.30 -7.07
CA PRO A 330 -5.29 -31.51 -6.35
C PRO A 330 -5.92 -31.16 -4.99
N GLU A 331 -6.79 -32.03 -4.50
CA GLU A 331 -7.45 -31.88 -3.19
C GLU A 331 -6.50 -32.28 -2.05
N ASN A 332 -6.56 -31.51 -0.96
CA ASN A 332 -5.86 -31.75 0.30
C ASN A 332 -4.33 -31.92 0.15
N VAL A 333 -3.70 -31.10 -0.70
CA VAL A 333 -2.24 -31.11 -0.90
C VAL A 333 -1.57 -29.92 -0.22
N THR A 334 -0.41 -30.18 0.38
CA THR A 334 0.45 -29.14 0.95
C THR A 334 1.60 -28.85 0.01
N ILE A 335 1.76 -27.59 -0.39
CA ILE A 335 2.88 -27.10 -1.19
C ILE A 335 3.92 -26.47 -0.27
N GLU A 336 5.13 -27.00 -0.31
CA GLU A 336 6.25 -26.55 0.53
C GLU A 336 7.21 -25.62 -0.22
N GLN A 337 7.13 -25.59 -1.55
CA GLN A 337 7.88 -24.67 -2.40
C GLN A 337 7.51 -23.22 -2.11
N MET A 338 8.47 -22.33 -2.34
CA MET A 338 8.32 -20.91 -2.07
C MET A 338 7.37 -20.25 -3.08
N ALA A 339 6.46 -19.43 -2.58
CA ALA A 339 5.59 -18.56 -3.36
C ALA A 339 5.37 -17.24 -2.63
N SER A 340 4.95 -16.20 -3.33
CA SER A 340 4.74 -14.88 -2.75
C SER A 340 3.54 -14.15 -3.36
N THR A 341 3.04 -13.12 -2.68
CA THR A 341 2.01 -12.23 -3.23
C THR A 341 2.39 -11.61 -4.58
N ILE A 342 3.68 -11.37 -4.85
CA ILE A 342 4.15 -10.88 -6.16
C ILE A 342 3.95 -11.90 -7.28
N ASP A 343 3.80 -13.18 -6.97
CA ASP A 343 3.62 -14.25 -7.96
C ASP A 343 2.17 -14.34 -8.46
N ILE A 344 1.22 -13.68 -7.80
CA ILE A 344 -0.20 -13.77 -8.12
C ILE A 344 -0.51 -13.15 -9.49
N LEU A 345 0.04 -11.96 -9.81
CA LEU A 345 -0.17 -11.33 -11.11
C LEU A 345 0.29 -12.22 -12.28
N PRO A 346 1.54 -12.71 -12.33
CA PRO A 346 1.97 -13.55 -13.44
C PRO A 346 1.29 -14.92 -13.48
N THR A 347 0.88 -15.46 -12.34
CA THR A 347 0.07 -16.69 -12.28
C THR A 347 -1.29 -16.49 -12.92
N ILE A 348 -1.98 -15.39 -12.57
CA ILE A 348 -3.25 -15.01 -13.20
C ILE A 348 -3.07 -14.77 -14.70
N ALA A 349 -1.94 -14.17 -15.10
CA ALA A 349 -1.66 -13.94 -16.50
C ALA A 349 -1.51 -15.25 -17.30
N GLU A 350 -0.86 -16.25 -16.73
CA GLU A 350 -0.77 -17.60 -17.32
C GLU A 350 -2.14 -18.29 -17.39
N ILE A 351 -2.91 -18.28 -16.29
CA ILE A 351 -4.26 -18.88 -16.22
C ILE A 351 -5.18 -18.32 -17.31
N THR A 352 -5.12 -17.02 -17.55
CA THR A 352 -6.03 -16.32 -18.48
C THR A 352 -5.46 -16.12 -19.88
N GLY A 353 -4.19 -16.47 -20.09
CA GLY A 353 -3.48 -16.24 -21.35
C GLY A 353 -3.43 -14.75 -21.75
N THR A 354 -3.38 -13.85 -20.77
CA THR A 354 -3.10 -12.42 -20.98
C THR A 354 -1.61 -12.18 -21.13
N LYS A 355 -1.23 -11.11 -21.83
CA LYS A 355 0.17 -10.70 -21.93
C LYS A 355 0.58 -9.96 -20.65
N LEU A 356 1.74 -10.32 -20.11
CA LEU A 356 2.40 -9.56 -19.04
C LEU A 356 2.77 -8.13 -19.50
N PRO A 357 2.97 -7.19 -18.56
CA PRO A 357 3.44 -5.85 -18.88
C PRO A 357 4.79 -5.88 -19.62
N ASP A 358 5.02 -4.90 -20.49
CA ASP A 358 6.29 -4.78 -21.21
C ASP A 358 7.45 -4.33 -20.29
N HIS A 359 7.12 -3.69 -19.16
CA HIS A 359 8.09 -3.36 -18.13
C HIS A 359 8.32 -4.54 -17.17
N LYS A 360 9.50 -4.55 -16.54
CA LYS A 360 9.90 -5.62 -15.61
C LYS A 360 8.98 -5.69 -14.38
N ILE A 361 8.52 -6.90 -14.08
CA ILE A 361 7.92 -7.34 -12.83
C ILE A 361 8.86 -8.34 -12.11
N ASP A 362 8.60 -8.62 -10.83
CA ASP A 362 9.45 -9.48 -9.98
C ASP A 362 8.83 -10.84 -9.67
N GLY A 363 7.52 -10.96 -9.87
CA GLY A 363 6.77 -12.19 -9.74
C GLY A 363 7.11 -13.20 -10.82
N VAL A 364 6.94 -14.47 -10.48
CA VAL A 364 6.99 -15.61 -11.41
C VAL A 364 5.66 -16.34 -11.35
N SER A 365 5.25 -16.97 -12.45
CA SER A 365 4.04 -17.79 -12.41
C SER A 365 4.27 -19.04 -11.55
N ILE A 366 3.31 -19.33 -10.68
CA ILE A 366 3.28 -20.52 -9.83
C ILE A 366 2.21 -21.54 -10.27
N VAL A 367 1.68 -21.44 -11.50
CA VAL A 367 0.70 -22.43 -12.04
C VAL A 367 1.22 -23.86 -11.91
N SER A 368 2.53 -24.06 -12.15
CA SER A 368 3.16 -25.38 -11.98
C SER A 368 3.08 -25.92 -10.55
N LEU A 369 3.08 -25.04 -9.54
CA LEU A 369 2.86 -25.42 -8.15
C LEU A 369 1.37 -25.65 -7.85
N LEU A 370 0.47 -24.86 -8.44
CA LEU A 370 -0.98 -25.06 -8.29
C LEU A 370 -1.41 -26.45 -8.78
N GLU A 371 -0.85 -26.88 -9.91
CA GLU A 371 -1.08 -28.20 -10.48
C GLU A 371 -0.24 -29.32 -9.84
N ASN A 372 0.52 -29.00 -8.80
CA ASN A 372 1.40 -29.93 -8.08
C ASN A 372 2.32 -30.74 -9.02
N ARG A 373 2.89 -30.07 -10.03
CA ARG A 373 3.82 -30.71 -10.98
C ARG A 373 5.11 -31.09 -10.25
N GLU A 374 5.63 -32.27 -10.54
CA GLU A 374 6.87 -32.76 -9.92
C GLU A 374 8.09 -31.94 -10.35
N ASN A 375 9.06 -31.79 -9.44
CA ASN A 375 10.39 -31.18 -9.68
C ASN A 375 10.36 -29.74 -10.21
N VAL A 376 9.33 -28.96 -9.89
CA VAL A 376 9.26 -27.54 -10.24
C VAL A 376 9.58 -26.66 -9.05
N ASN A 377 10.33 -25.58 -9.28
CA ASN A 377 10.66 -24.57 -8.27
C ASN A 377 10.72 -23.19 -8.93
N PRO A 378 9.57 -22.59 -9.30
CA PRO A 378 9.55 -21.36 -10.09
C PRO A 378 10.21 -20.18 -9.36
N ARG A 379 10.15 -20.16 -8.02
CA ARG A 379 10.79 -19.16 -7.16
C ARG A 379 11.79 -19.83 -6.23
N ASN A 380 13.06 -19.51 -6.42
CA ASN A 380 14.12 -19.97 -5.52
C ASN A 380 14.64 -18.87 -4.59
N GLU A 381 14.56 -17.59 -5.01
CA GLU A 381 14.98 -16.44 -4.21
C GLU A 381 13.80 -15.57 -3.73
N PHE A 382 13.98 -14.98 -2.54
CA PHE A 382 13.08 -13.97 -2.01
C PHE A 382 13.82 -12.92 -1.18
N TYR A 383 13.52 -11.65 -1.43
CA TYR A 383 14.13 -10.49 -0.77
C TYR A 383 13.16 -9.86 0.21
N TYR A 384 13.63 -9.62 1.44
CA TYR A 384 12.80 -9.11 2.53
C TYR A 384 13.10 -7.64 2.71
N TYR A 385 12.16 -6.80 2.28
CA TYR A 385 12.24 -5.37 2.47
C TYR A 385 11.31 -4.88 3.58
N TYR A 386 11.70 -3.78 4.23
CA TYR A 386 10.79 -3.01 5.06
C TYR A 386 11.22 -1.54 5.10
N GLY A 387 10.33 -0.63 4.67
CA GLY A 387 10.63 0.80 4.68
C GLY A 387 11.81 1.18 3.79
N ALA A 388 11.91 0.56 2.60
CA ALA A 388 13.01 0.72 1.64
C ALA A 388 14.39 0.20 2.10
N GLU A 389 14.42 -0.58 3.18
CA GLU A 389 15.64 -1.22 3.67
C GLU A 389 15.63 -2.69 3.27
N LEU A 390 16.69 -3.15 2.61
CA LEU A 390 16.88 -4.58 2.35
C LEU A 390 17.38 -5.23 3.64
N ARG A 391 16.56 -6.08 4.25
CA ARG A 391 16.81 -6.60 5.60
C ARG A 391 17.14 -8.08 5.64
N ALA A 392 16.74 -8.85 4.63
CA ALA A 392 17.15 -10.23 4.47
C ALA A 392 17.04 -10.69 3.01
N VAL A 393 17.69 -11.81 2.70
CA VAL A 393 17.48 -12.59 1.49
C VAL A 393 17.30 -14.05 1.87
N ARG A 394 16.47 -14.78 1.13
CA ARG A 394 16.34 -16.24 1.21
C ARG A 394 16.65 -16.84 -0.15
N GLN A 395 17.39 -17.95 -0.15
CA GLN A 395 17.52 -18.84 -1.30
C GLN A 395 17.36 -20.29 -0.82
N GLY A 396 16.40 -21.03 -1.41
CA GLY A 396 16.06 -22.38 -0.93
C GLY A 396 15.67 -22.38 0.55
N GLU A 397 16.29 -23.24 1.36
CA GLU A 397 16.11 -23.30 2.82
C GLU A 397 16.85 -22.19 3.60
N TRP A 398 17.83 -21.53 2.99
CA TRP A 398 18.73 -20.61 3.68
C TRP A 398 18.25 -19.17 3.65
N LYS A 399 18.17 -18.54 4.83
CA LYS A 399 17.83 -17.13 4.99
C LYS A 399 18.95 -16.37 5.68
N LEU A 400 19.50 -15.36 5.00
CA LEU A 400 20.47 -14.42 5.55
C LEU A 400 19.76 -13.12 5.96
N ILE A 401 19.78 -12.82 7.24
CA ILE A 401 19.34 -11.54 7.81
C ILE A 401 20.55 -10.60 7.88
N LEU A 402 20.37 -9.37 7.39
CA LEU A 402 21.38 -8.32 7.34
C LEU A 402 21.33 -7.45 8.61
N PRO A 403 22.44 -6.79 8.99
CA PRO A 403 22.42 -5.85 10.11
C PRO A 403 21.49 -4.66 9.86
N HIS A 404 20.53 -4.42 10.76
CA HIS A 404 19.58 -3.31 10.63
C HIS A 404 18.90 -2.95 11.96
N LYS A 405 18.18 -1.82 12.00
CA LYS A 405 17.29 -1.49 13.11
C LYS A 405 15.91 -2.08 12.86
N SER A 406 15.41 -2.86 13.81
CA SER A 406 14.06 -3.43 13.73
C SER A 406 13.26 -3.09 14.98
N ARG A 407 11.93 -3.11 14.86
CA ARG A 407 11.09 -3.28 16.03
C ARG A 407 11.16 -4.74 16.52
N SER A 408 10.86 -4.95 17.79
CA SER A 408 10.71 -6.29 18.38
C SER A 408 9.59 -6.30 19.42
N TYR A 409 8.86 -7.41 19.44
CA TYR A 409 7.82 -7.79 20.38
C TYR A 409 8.38 -8.65 21.53
N LYS A 410 9.57 -9.25 21.35
CA LYS A 410 10.16 -10.22 22.28
C LYS A 410 10.36 -9.66 23.69
N GLY A 411 9.80 -10.38 24.67
CA GLY A 411 9.92 -10.08 26.10
C GLY A 411 9.13 -8.85 26.57
N LEU A 412 8.19 -8.34 25.76
CA LEU A 412 7.38 -7.18 26.11
C LEU A 412 5.96 -7.57 26.48
N LYS A 413 5.36 -6.81 27.41
CA LYS A 413 3.96 -6.99 27.77
C LYS A 413 3.08 -6.56 26.60
N VAL A 414 2.24 -7.49 26.14
CA VAL A 414 1.19 -7.21 25.16
C VAL A 414 0.13 -6.29 25.73
N GLY A 415 -0.59 -5.65 24.82
CA GLY A 415 -1.74 -4.81 25.09
C GLY A 415 -2.94 -5.58 25.64
N LYS A 416 -3.96 -4.84 26.07
CA LYS A 416 -5.22 -5.39 26.58
C LYS A 416 -6.38 -4.54 26.11
N LYS A 417 -7.55 -5.16 25.92
CA LYS A 417 -8.82 -4.48 25.57
C LYS A 417 -8.69 -3.60 24.31
N GLY A 418 -8.03 -4.11 23.27
CA GLY A 418 -7.82 -3.40 22.00
C GLY A 418 -6.75 -2.31 22.02
N PHE A 419 -6.11 -2.01 23.14
CA PHE A 419 -5.01 -1.05 23.18
C PHE A 419 -3.67 -1.72 22.92
N PRO A 420 -2.74 -1.09 22.16
CA PRO A 420 -1.42 -1.65 21.91
C PRO A 420 -0.56 -1.69 23.17
N GLY A 421 0.18 -2.78 23.35
CA GLY A 421 1.32 -2.90 24.24
C GLY A 421 2.57 -2.22 23.67
N LYS A 422 3.66 -2.20 24.45
CA LYS A 422 4.92 -1.60 24.01
C LYS A 422 5.60 -2.46 22.94
N THR A 423 6.32 -1.80 22.04
CA THR A 423 7.37 -2.40 21.21
C THR A 423 8.69 -1.72 21.56
N LYS A 424 9.83 -2.34 21.24
CA LYS A 424 11.14 -1.72 21.37
C LYS A 424 11.87 -1.74 20.03
N ASN A 425 12.75 -0.76 19.83
CA ASN A 425 13.70 -0.80 18.72
C ASN A 425 14.94 -1.58 19.17
N ILE A 426 15.39 -2.50 18.34
CA ILE A 426 16.60 -3.31 18.52
C ILE A 426 17.52 -3.13 17.32
N ASN A 427 18.82 -3.35 17.54
CA ASN A 427 19.75 -3.64 16.46
C ASN A 427 19.69 -5.16 16.21
N VAL A 428 19.44 -5.54 14.98
CA VAL A 428 19.53 -6.90 14.49
C VAL A 428 20.92 -7.06 13.91
N GLU A 429 21.62 -8.10 14.32
CA GLU A 429 22.94 -8.46 13.79
C GLU A 429 22.81 -9.37 12.57
N LEU A 430 23.90 -9.58 11.84
CA LEU A 430 23.97 -10.55 10.75
C LEU A 430 23.61 -11.95 11.28
N GLY A 431 22.71 -12.65 10.61
CA GLY A 431 22.35 -14.01 11.00
C GLY A 431 21.95 -14.88 9.82
N LEU A 432 22.37 -16.13 9.86
CA LEU A 432 22.01 -17.16 8.88
C LEU A 432 21.15 -18.22 9.56
N TYR A 433 20.03 -18.58 8.93
CA TYR A 433 19.07 -19.55 9.43
C TYR A 433 18.71 -20.55 8.32
N ASN A 434 18.61 -21.83 8.67
CA ASN A 434 18.03 -22.86 7.80
C ASN A 434 16.57 -23.05 8.20
N LEU A 435 15.64 -22.63 7.34
CA LEU A 435 14.21 -22.57 7.67
C LEU A 435 13.51 -23.93 7.68
N ASP A 436 14.12 -24.98 7.12
CA ASP A 436 13.55 -26.33 7.12
C ASP A 436 13.67 -26.98 8.50
N VAL A 437 14.76 -26.69 9.22
CA VAL A 437 15.01 -27.20 10.58
C VAL A 437 14.81 -26.15 11.68
N ASP A 438 14.77 -24.86 11.33
CA ASP A 438 14.61 -23.74 12.26
C ASP A 438 13.71 -22.63 11.67
N ILE A 439 12.45 -22.97 11.42
CA ILE A 439 11.40 -22.05 10.97
C ILE A 439 11.19 -20.85 11.92
N GLY A 440 11.58 -21.00 13.19
CA GLY A 440 11.48 -19.98 14.23
C GLY A 440 12.69 -19.05 14.30
N GLU A 441 13.69 -19.19 13.42
CA GLU A 441 14.89 -18.35 13.35
C GLU A 441 15.57 -18.17 14.72
N GLN A 442 15.73 -19.27 15.46
CA GLN A 442 16.26 -19.29 16.81
C GLN A 442 17.78 -19.47 16.86
N ASN A 443 18.35 -20.19 15.90
CA ASN A 443 19.74 -20.62 15.88
C ASN A 443 20.49 -19.95 14.72
N ASN A 444 21.29 -18.92 15.04
CA ASN A 444 22.16 -18.30 14.05
C ASN A 444 23.36 -19.22 13.77
N VAL A 445 23.47 -19.69 12.53
CA VAL A 445 24.55 -20.59 12.08
C VAL A 445 25.54 -19.93 11.12
N ALA A 446 25.56 -18.59 11.05
CA ALA A 446 26.41 -17.85 10.11
C ALA A 446 27.91 -18.16 10.24
N GLU A 447 28.40 -18.37 11.47
CA GLU A 447 29.80 -18.73 11.72
C GLU A 447 30.14 -20.16 11.27
N GLN A 448 29.13 -21.04 11.21
CA GLN A 448 29.30 -22.44 10.83
C GLN A 448 29.29 -22.63 9.30
N PHE A 449 28.61 -21.73 8.58
CA PHE A 449 28.43 -21.80 7.11
C PHE A 449 28.82 -20.47 6.41
N PRO A 450 30.08 -20.02 6.52
CA PRO A 450 30.53 -18.75 5.95
C PRO A 450 30.49 -18.70 4.42
N GLU A 451 30.54 -19.85 3.74
CA GLU A 451 30.34 -19.96 2.30
C GLU A 451 28.90 -19.60 1.89
N ILE A 452 27.89 -20.11 2.58
CA ILE A 452 26.49 -19.77 2.31
C ILE A 452 26.23 -18.29 2.57
N VAL A 453 26.82 -17.72 3.63
CA VAL A 453 26.75 -16.28 3.89
C VAL A 453 27.29 -15.48 2.70
N ARG A 454 28.44 -15.88 2.13
CA ARG A 454 29.04 -15.19 0.98
C ARG A 454 28.17 -15.30 -0.28
N GLU A 455 27.57 -16.46 -0.53
CA GLU A 455 26.67 -16.67 -1.68
C GLU A 455 25.42 -15.78 -1.56
N LEU A 456 24.76 -15.79 -0.41
CA LEU A 456 23.60 -14.94 -0.17
C LEU A 456 23.96 -13.44 -0.18
N GLN A 457 25.16 -13.05 0.26
CA GLN A 457 25.62 -11.68 0.16
C GLN A 457 25.76 -11.20 -1.29
N GLN A 458 26.13 -12.08 -2.24
CA GLN A 458 26.15 -11.72 -3.65
C GLN A 458 24.75 -11.42 -4.19
N LEU A 459 23.74 -12.18 -3.78
CA LEU A 459 22.34 -11.90 -4.12
C LEU A 459 21.89 -10.55 -3.54
N VAL A 460 22.31 -10.23 -2.31
CA VAL A 460 22.05 -8.93 -1.67
C VAL A 460 22.66 -7.79 -2.48
N ASP A 461 23.90 -7.94 -2.94
CA ASP A 461 24.58 -6.88 -3.69
C ASP A 461 23.94 -6.65 -5.07
N LEU A 462 23.53 -7.72 -5.75
CA LEU A 462 22.74 -7.62 -6.98
C LEU A 462 21.40 -6.91 -6.74
N GLN A 463 20.70 -7.27 -5.67
CA GLN A 463 19.42 -6.69 -5.34
C GLN A 463 19.52 -5.22 -4.95
N ARG A 464 20.60 -4.81 -4.26
CA ARG A 464 20.90 -3.40 -3.97
C ARG A 464 21.05 -2.58 -5.24
N ILE A 465 21.73 -3.12 -6.25
CA ILE A 465 21.86 -2.43 -7.55
C ILE A 465 20.50 -2.30 -8.23
N GLU A 466 19.66 -3.33 -8.14
CA GLU A 466 18.36 -3.38 -8.80
C GLU A 466 17.32 -2.49 -8.10
N LEU A 467 17.05 -2.72 -6.81
CA LEU A 467 15.94 -2.08 -6.08
C LEU A 467 16.39 -1.13 -4.96
N GLY A 468 17.69 -1.01 -4.73
CA GLY A 468 18.23 -0.10 -3.73
C GLY A 468 18.18 -0.66 -2.31
N ASP A 469 18.74 0.12 -1.39
CA ASP A 469 18.77 -0.18 0.03
C ASP A 469 19.06 1.10 0.83
N ARG A 470 18.07 1.57 1.57
CA ARG A 470 18.17 2.78 2.40
C ARG A 470 19.24 2.68 3.48
N ILE A 471 19.57 1.48 3.97
CA ILE A 471 20.61 1.29 5.01
C ILE A 471 21.97 1.72 4.46
N THR A 472 22.25 1.38 3.20
CA THR A 472 23.52 1.68 2.53
C THR A 472 23.49 2.97 1.70
N GLY A 473 22.32 3.60 1.58
CA GLY A 473 22.12 4.81 0.77
C GLY A 473 22.11 4.55 -0.74
N ILE A 474 22.02 3.28 -1.17
CA ILE A 474 22.01 2.91 -2.58
C ILE A 474 20.61 3.13 -3.16
N THR A 475 20.54 3.85 -4.27
CA THR A 475 19.32 3.97 -5.09
C THR A 475 19.33 2.89 -6.18
N GLY A 476 18.24 2.11 -6.26
CA GLY A 476 18.12 1.04 -7.24
C GLY A 476 17.83 1.55 -8.65
N LYS A 477 18.46 0.92 -9.66
CA LYS A 477 18.27 1.28 -11.08
C LYS A 477 16.92 0.87 -11.65
N GLY A 478 16.29 -0.15 -11.06
CA GLY A 478 15.00 -0.68 -11.44
C GLY A 478 13.82 -0.05 -10.72
N VAL A 479 14.06 0.94 -9.84
CA VAL A 479 13.02 1.66 -9.10
C VAL A 479 12.32 2.66 -10.01
N ARG A 480 10.99 2.60 -10.03
CA ARG A 480 10.09 3.52 -10.75
C ARG A 480 9.38 4.43 -9.74
N PRO A 481 9.03 5.65 -10.15
CA PRO A 481 8.41 6.62 -9.25
C PRO A 481 6.98 6.20 -8.88
N SER A 482 6.55 6.55 -7.67
CA SER A 482 5.14 6.49 -7.30
C SER A 482 4.36 7.59 -8.03
N GLY A 483 3.05 7.41 -8.15
CA GLY A 483 2.18 8.48 -8.61
C GLY A 483 2.16 9.62 -7.58
N VAL A 484 2.18 10.86 -8.03
CA VAL A 484 2.16 12.06 -7.17
C VAL A 484 0.90 12.86 -7.43
N PHE A 485 0.19 13.24 -6.37
CA PHE A 485 -0.98 14.12 -6.44
C PHE A 485 -0.54 15.56 -6.72
N GLY A 486 -1.37 16.34 -7.41
CA GLY A 486 -1.12 17.77 -7.64
C GLY A 486 -0.21 18.06 -8.85
N PRO A 487 0.07 19.34 -9.11
CA PRO A 487 0.77 19.76 -10.32
C PRO A 487 2.23 19.31 -10.30
N GLN A 488 2.68 18.72 -11.41
CA GLN A 488 4.11 18.53 -11.68
C GLN A 488 4.72 19.89 -12.03
N ARG A 489 5.81 20.27 -11.36
CA ARG A 489 6.53 21.52 -11.61
C ARG A 489 7.94 21.20 -12.08
N ASN A 490 8.31 21.74 -13.24
CA ASN A 490 9.64 21.58 -13.83
C ASN A 490 10.61 22.62 -13.25
N ASP A 491 11.90 22.27 -13.24
CA ASP A 491 12.95 23.21 -12.90
C ASP A 491 12.97 24.40 -13.87
N ILE A 492 13.29 25.57 -13.35
CA ILE A 492 13.20 26.86 -14.05
C ILE A 492 14.53 27.60 -14.02
N GLN A 493 14.79 28.41 -15.03
CA GLN A 493 15.92 29.34 -15.08
C GLN A 493 15.44 30.76 -14.77
N HIS A 494 16.20 31.53 -13.99
CA HIS A 494 15.91 32.92 -13.65
C HIS A 494 17.16 33.65 -13.13
N LEU A 495 17.11 34.97 -13.00
CA LEU A 495 18.25 35.84 -12.69
C LEU A 495 18.85 35.62 -11.30
N ALA A 496 18.07 35.11 -10.36
CA ALA A 496 18.50 34.91 -8.97
C ALA A 496 19.30 33.61 -8.76
N ILE A 497 19.33 32.70 -9.74
CA ILE A 497 20.03 31.41 -9.59
C ILE A 497 21.51 31.63 -9.30
N SER A 498 22.03 30.93 -8.28
CA SER A 498 23.43 31.00 -7.84
C SER A 498 23.89 32.40 -7.38
N GLN A 499 22.96 33.34 -7.17
CA GLN A 499 23.26 34.65 -6.62
C GLN A 499 23.46 34.59 -5.11
N LYS A 500 23.87 35.72 -4.51
CA LYS A 500 24.03 35.79 -3.07
C LYS A 500 22.68 36.01 -2.41
N ILE A 501 22.29 35.10 -1.51
CA ILE A 501 21.13 35.24 -0.63
C ILE A 501 21.58 35.32 0.83
N SER A 502 20.96 36.21 1.59
CA SER A 502 21.14 36.35 3.04
C SER A 502 19.82 36.14 3.76
N TYR A 503 19.87 35.40 4.86
CA TYR A 503 18.72 35.07 5.70
C TYR A 503 18.81 35.89 6.98
N ASN A 504 17.83 36.78 7.20
CA ASN A 504 17.70 37.53 8.46
C ASN A 504 16.99 36.70 9.52
N THR A 505 16.25 35.66 9.10
CA THR A 505 15.67 34.66 9.99
C THR A 505 16.20 33.28 9.64
N GLU A 506 16.62 32.52 10.65
CA GLU A 506 17.07 31.14 10.46
C GLU A 506 15.92 30.23 10.03
N TYR A 507 16.14 29.53 8.90
CA TYR A 507 15.33 28.41 8.48
C TYR A 507 15.61 27.15 9.32
N SER A 508 14.75 26.15 9.22
CA SER A 508 14.89 24.89 9.96
C SER A 508 15.97 23.99 9.38
N THR A 509 16.83 23.44 10.24
CA THR A 509 17.79 22.39 9.86
C THR A 509 17.14 21.06 9.49
N LYS A 510 15.84 20.89 9.74
CA LYS A 510 15.10 19.67 9.42
C LYS A 510 14.68 19.59 7.94
N TYR A 511 14.31 20.72 7.35
CA TYR A 511 13.87 20.81 5.96
C TYR A 511 14.54 22.02 5.32
N THR A 512 15.71 21.73 4.73
CA THR A 512 16.63 22.78 4.25
C THR A 512 16.42 23.15 2.80
N GLY A 513 15.59 22.41 2.04
CA GLY A 513 15.37 22.66 0.61
C GLY A 513 16.63 22.56 -0.27
N GLY A 514 17.73 21.97 0.23
CA GLY A 514 19.04 22.04 -0.43
C GLY A 514 20.04 23.02 0.20
N GLY A 515 19.67 23.67 1.32
CA GLY A 515 20.56 24.53 2.12
C GLY A 515 20.44 26.01 1.76
N ASN A 516 21.53 26.78 1.90
CA ASN A 516 21.55 28.24 1.72
C ASN A 516 21.19 28.74 0.31
N GLN A 517 20.93 27.86 -0.65
CA GLN A 517 20.56 28.23 -2.02
C GLN A 517 19.14 27.77 -2.37
N ALA A 518 18.43 27.10 -1.47
CA ALA A 518 17.14 26.45 -1.72
C ALA A 518 16.05 27.37 -2.31
N LEU A 519 16.12 28.67 -2.03
CA LEU A 519 15.13 29.64 -2.52
C LEU A 519 15.52 30.28 -3.86
N ILE A 520 16.64 29.87 -4.45
CA ILE A 520 17.25 30.42 -5.67
C ILE A 520 18.08 29.35 -6.41
N ASP A 521 17.66 28.08 -6.40
CA ASP A 521 18.41 26.98 -7.06
C ASP A 521 17.78 26.51 -8.38
N GLY A 522 16.64 27.09 -8.73
CA GLY A 522 15.86 26.79 -9.93
C GLY A 522 15.02 25.51 -9.79
N LYS A 523 14.98 24.85 -8.62
CA LYS A 523 14.26 23.59 -8.45
C LYS A 523 12.89 23.83 -7.86
N MET A 524 11.86 23.37 -8.56
CA MET A 524 10.49 23.58 -8.13
C MET A 524 9.99 22.40 -7.28
N GLY A 525 9.57 22.67 -6.05
CA GLY A 525 8.92 21.73 -5.15
C GLY A 525 7.63 21.13 -5.71
N SER A 526 7.19 20.00 -5.19
CA SER A 526 5.87 19.43 -5.45
C SER A 526 4.97 19.63 -4.23
N VAL A 527 3.73 19.14 -4.25
CA VAL A 527 2.91 19.12 -3.02
C VAL A 527 3.46 18.14 -1.96
N ASN A 528 4.47 17.33 -2.30
CA ASN A 528 5.20 16.51 -1.35
C ASN A 528 6.27 17.35 -0.65
N PHE A 529 5.99 17.80 0.57
CA PHE A 529 6.95 18.56 1.38
C PHE A 529 8.27 17.81 1.67
N GLY A 530 8.30 16.50 1.49
CA GLY A 530 9.47 15.64 1.71
C GLY A 530 10.37 15.45 0.48
N ASP A 531 10.08 16.11 -0.64
CA ASP A 531 10.89 16.01 -1.87
C ASP A 531 12.26 16.72 -1.79
N GLY A 532 12.53 17.39 -0.67
CA GLY A 532 13.80 18.04 -0.39
C GLY A 532 13.98 19.39 -1.08
N LYS A 533 12.93 19.95 -1.69
CA LYS A 533 12.98 21.24 -2.40
C LYS A 533 12.42 22.40 -1.57
N TRP A 534 11.63 22.11 -0.54
CA TRP A 534 11.05 23.15 0.30
C TRP A 534 11.97 23.62 1.44
N GLN A 535 12.12 24.94 1.58
CA GLN A 535 12.75 25.58 2.72
C GLN A 535 11.70 25.86 3.81
N ALA A 536 11.90 25.32 5.02
CA ALA A 536 10.90 25.42 6.08
C ALA A 536 11.29 26.36 7.24
N TYR A 537 10.29 27.02 7.83
CA TYR A 537 10.40 27.84 9.03
C TYR A 537 9.35 27.37 10.07
N SER A 538 9.79 27.05 11.30
CA SER A 538 8.90 26.58 12.38
C SER A 538 8.55 27.72 13.34
N GLY A 539 7.33 28.24 13.24
CA GLY A 539 6.82 29.32 14.09
C GLY A 539 7.57 30.64 13.94
N LYS A 540 8.38 30.77 12.88
CA LYS A 540 9.19 31.93 12.54
C LYS A 540 8.77 32.45 11.17
N ASP A 541 8.89 33.75 10.98
CA ASP A 541 8.72 34.42 9.70
C ASP A 541 9.91 34.14 8.77
N MET A 542 9.70 34.23 7.46
CA MET A 542 10.79 34.33 6.51
C MET A 542 11.17 35.80 6.31
N ASP A 543 12.45 36.12 6.37
CA ASP A 543 13.01 37.42 5.95
C ASP A 543 14.32 37.14 5.22
N VAL A 544 14.30 37.29 3.90
CA VAL A 544 15.45 36.99 3.03
C VAL A 544 15.72 38.14 2.08
N MET A 545 16.99 38.29 1.69
CA MET A 545 17.45 39.28 0.73
C MET A 545 18.39 38.63 -0.28
N ILE A 546 18.13 38.87 -1.56
CA ILE A 546 18.92 38.42 -2.70
C ILE A 546 19.68 39.63 -3.25
N ASP A 547 20.98 39.48 -3.53
CA ASP A 547 21.83 40.41 -4.26
C ASP A 547 22.15 39.80 -5.62
N LEU A 548 21.59 40.36 -6.71
CA LEU A 548 21.81 39.94 -8.10
C LEU A 548 23.24 40.23 -8.60
N GLY A 549 24.09 40.82 -7.76
CA GLY A 549 25.49 41.14 -8.03
C GLY A 549 25.68 42.44 -8.81
N LYS A 550 24.72 42.81 -9.65
CA LYS A 550 24.67 44.05 -10.44
C LYS A 550 23.22 44.52 -10.61
N LEU A 551 23.04 45.72 -11.17
CA LEU A 551 21.72 46.18 -11.60
C LEU A 551 21.26 45.34 -12.79
N GLU A 552 20.03 44.84 -12.70
CA GLU A 552 19.35 44.10 -13.77
C GLU A 552 17.94 44.68 -13.95
N PRO A 553 17.45 44.79 -15.21
CA PRO A 553 16.08 45.20 -15.49
C PRO A 553 15.12 44.03 -15.23
N ILE A 554 14.54 43.97 -14.03
CA ILE A 554 13.56 42.93 -13.68
C ILE A 554 12.14 43.33 -14.12
N ARG A 555 11.34 42.33 -14.46
CA ARG A 555 9.94 42.44 -14.90
C ARG A 555 8.99 41.58 -14.07
N GLN A 556 9.50 40.58 -13.39
CA GLN A 556 8.68 39.67 -12.60
C GLN A 556 9.40 39.19 -11.35
N ILE A 557 8.64 39.08 -10.25
CA ILE A 557 9.07 38.36 -9.05
C ILE A 557 7.97 37.37 -8.66
N ARG A 558 8.33 36.12 -8.42
CA ARG A 558 7.41 35.08 -7.94
C ARG A 558 7.99 34.35 -6.75
N CYS A 559 7.13 33.83 -5.89
CA CYS A 559 7.52 33.02 -4.74
C CYS A 559 6.41 32.00 -4.44
N SER A 560 6.77 30.74 -4.21
CA SER A 560 5.83 29.66 -3.94
C SER A 560 5.73 29.35 -2.45
N PHE A 561 4.53 28.98 -2.00
CA PHE A 561 4.24 28.55 -0.64
C PHE A 561 3.45 27.24 -0.66
N LEU A 562 3.86 26.28 0.16
CA LEU A 562 3.08 25.05 0.34
C LEU A 562 2.04 25.23 1.44
N LYS A 563 0.82 24.77 1.18
CA LYS A 563 -0.24 24.58 2.18
C LYS A 563 -0.52 23.10 2.29
N GLN A 564 -0.33 22.55 3.49
CA GLN A 564 -0.73 21.19 3.82
C GLN A 564 -1.06 21.12 5.30
N GLN A 565 -2.28 21.56 5.63
CA GLN A 565 -2.69 21.80 7.02
C GLN A 565 -2.59 20.54 7.89
N GLN A 566 -2.87 19.35 7.34
CA GLN A 566 -2.70 18.06 8.06
C GLN A 566 -1.26 17.80 8.54
N SER A 567 -0.28 18.37 7.86
CA SER A 567 1.15 18.32 8.18
C SER A 567 1.63 19.57 8.90
N TRP A 568 0.71 20.39 9.41
CA TRP A 568 0.95 21.62 10.17
C TRP A 568 1.59 22.73 9.31
N ILE A 569 1.47 22.63 7.99
CA ILE A 569 2.02 23.57 7.01
C ILE A 569 0.90 24.52 6.58
N PHE A 570 1.08 25.81 6.83
CA PHE A 570 0.08 26.85 6.56
C PHE A 570 0.65 27.89 5.59
N LEU A 571 -0.25 28.55 4.84
CA LEU A 571 0.09 29.75 4.11
C LEU A 571 0.53 30.86 5.10
N PRO A 572 1.41 31.78 4.66
CA PRO A 572 1.76 32.95 5.47
C PRO A 572 0.54 33.85 5.66
N LEU A 573 0.47 34.62 6.76
CA LEU A 573 -0.53 35.68 6.93
C LEU A 573 -0.37 36.77 5.87
N GLN A 574 0.88 37.11 5.58
CA GLN A 574 1.25 38.22 4.73
C GLN A 574 2.57 37.92 4.02
N VAL A 575 2.69 38.36 2.76
CA VAL A 575 3.95 38.34 2.00
C VAL A 575 4.21 39.73 1.43
N ASP A 576 5.34 40.31 1.79
CA ASP A 576 5.78 41.63 1.32
C ASP A 576 7.01 41.48 0.43
N ILE A 577 6.99 42.11 -0.74
CA ILE A 577 8.09 42.11 -1.71
C ILE A 577 8.62 43.53 -1.85
N PHE A 578 9.93 43.67 -1.69
CA PHE A 578 10.65 44.92 -1.81
C PHE A 578 11.82 44.80 -2.79
N ILE A 579 12.18 45.92 -3.41
CA ILE A 579 13.34 46.04 -4.29
C ILE A 579 14.21 47.23 -3.92
N SER A 580 15.49 47.17 -4.28
CA SER A 580 16.44 48.25 -4.06
C SER A 580 17.58 48.21 -5.10
N SER A 581 18.09 49.38 -5.47
CA SER A 581 19.29 49.52 -6.30
C SER A 581 20.58 49.55 -5.47
N ASP A 582 20.51 49.94 -4.18
CA ASP A 582 21.66 50.24 -3.34
C ASP A 582 21.78 49.36 -2.07
N GLY A 583 20.76 48.56 -1.78
CA GLY A 583 20.71 47.66 -0.62
C GLY A 583 20.43 48.38 0.70
N LYS A 584 20.13 49.68 0.68
CA LYS A 584 19.86 50.51 1.85
C LYS A 584 18.42 51.04 1.84
N SER A 585 17.98 51.59 0.71
CA SER A 585 16.64 52.14 0.53
C SER A 585 15.79 51.14 -0.24
N PHE A 586 14.74 50.64 0.41
CA PHE A 586 13.84 49.63 -0.17
C PHE A 586 12.47 50.25 -0.50
N GLU A 587 12.04 50.02 -1.73
CA GLU A 587 10.68 50.30 -2.18
C GLU A 587 9.83 49.03 -2.07
N MET A 588 8.65 49.14 -1.45
CA MET A 588 7.69 48.04 -1.41
C MET A 588 6.91 47.97 -2.72
N LEU A 589 6.99 46.85 -3.42
CA LEU A 589 6.23 46.63 -4.65
C LEU A 589 4.79 46.18 -4.36
N LYS A 590 4.63 45.19 -3.46
CA LYS A 590 3.33 44.62 -3.15
C LYS A 590 3.33 43.92 -1.80
N SER A 591 2.15 43.93 -1.17
CA SER A 591 1.80 43.09 -0.03
C SER A 591 0.64 42.17 -0.43
N PHE A 592 0.77 40.88 -0.14
CA PHE A 592 -0.26 39.86 -0.32
C PHE A 592 -0.74 39.41 1.06
N GLN A 593 -2.04 39.19 1.21
CA GLN A 593 -2.67 38.71 2.45
C GLN A 593 -3.36 37.39 2.16
N PHE A 594 -3.31 36.45 3.10
CA PHE A 594 -3.96 35.14 2.95
C PHE A 594 -4.90 34.84 4.10
N ASP A 595 -6.01 34.19 3.78
CA ASP A 595 -6.85 33.55 4.78
C ASP A 595 -6.21 32.22 5.22
N THR A 596 -5.77 32.18 6.47
CA THR A 596 -5.16 30.98 7.08
C THR A 596 -6.12 30.23 8.00
N GLN A 597 -7.36 30.72 8.16
CA GLN A 597 -8.37 30.13 9.05
C GLN A 597 -9.28 29.14 8.32
N THR A 598 -9.50 29.31 7.02
CA THR A 598 -10.29 28.36 6.25
C THR A 598 -9.65 26.96 6.25
N GLN A 599 -10.44 25.96 6.63
CA GLN A 599 -10.04 24.57 6.63
C GLN A 599 -10.16 23.99 5.24
N ASN A 600 -9.03 23.64 4.64
CA ASN A 600 -8.97 22.90 3.40
C ASN A 600 -7.81 21.90 3.49
N LEU A 601 -8.18 20.62 3.58
CA LEU A 601 -7.23 19.53 3.81
C LEU A 601 -6.49 19.10 2.53
N LEU A 602 -6.91 19.59 1.36
CA LEU A 602 -6.18 19.34 0.12
C LEU A 602 -4.86 20.12 0.14
N PRO A 603 -3.72 19.43 -0.13
CA PRO A 603 -2.46 20.10 -0.40
C PRO A 603 -2.61 21.09 -1.56
N GLU A 604 -2.02 22.27 -1.39
CA GLU A 604 -2.05 23.33 -2.41
C GLU A 604 -0.68 24.01 -2.44
N ILE A 605 -0.19 24.31 -3.63
CA ILE A 605 0.91 25.26 -3.82
C ILE A 605 0.31 26.60 -4.20
N LYS A 606 0.60 27.63 -3.40
CA LYS A 606 0.16 28.99 -3.64
C LYS A 606 1.33 29.85 -4.08
N GLU A 607 1.24 30.42 -5.27
CA GLU A 607 2.24 31.34 -5.80
C GLU A 607 1.79 32.79 -5.56
N VAL A 608 2.69 33.63 -5.08
CA VAL A 608 2.58 35.08 -5.26
C VAL A 608 3.32 35.44 -6.53
N ASN A 609 2.68 36.21 -7.40
CA ASN A 609 3.26 36.68 -8.65
C ASN A 609 3.03 38.19 -8.77
N ILE A 610 4.08 38.94 -9.06
CA ILE A 610 3.99 40.33 -9.44
C ILE A 610 4.69 40.55 -10.79
N GLU A 611 3.96 41.14 -11.72
CA GLU A 611 4.49 41.62 -12.99
C GLU A 611 4.58 43.16 -12.92
N ILE A 612 5.74 43.70 -13.30
CA ILE A 612 6.03 45.13 -13.26
C ILE A 612 6.65 45.58 -14.60
N PRO A 613 6.50 46.88 -14.97
CA PRO A 613 7.37 47.46 -15.99
C PRO A 613 8.83 47.25 -15.63
N ALA A 614 9.68 47.08 -16.64
CA ALA A 614 11.11 46.81 -16.45
C ALA A 614 11.74 47.85 -15.49
N LYS A 615 12.37 47.36 -14.42
CA LYS A 615 12.88 48.20 -13.35
C LYS A 615 14.26 47.76 -12.91
N GLU A 616 15.23 48.67 -13.02
CA GLU A 616 16.62 48.46 -12.60
C GLU A 616 16.68 48.14 -11.11
N THR A 617 17.04 46.89 -10.80
CA THR A 617 17.05 46.34 -9.45
C THR A 617 18.32 45.55 -9.24
N ARG A 618 18.92 45.65 -8.05
CA ARG A 618 20.03 44.79 -7.64
C ARG A 618 19.66 43.90 -6.46
N TYR A 619 18.91 44.46 -5.51
CA TYR A 619 18.52 43.77 -4.29
C TYR A 619 17.02 43.51 -4.28
N ILE A 620 16.66 42.29 -3.93
CA ILE A 620 15.26 41.86 -3.75
C ILE A 620 15.12 41.36 -2.33
N LYS A 621 14.12 41.86 -1.60
CA LYS A 621 13.83 41.44 -0.23
C LYS A 621 12.41 40.92 -0.15
N ILE A 622 12.25 39.73 0.44
CA ILE A 622 10.93 39.11 0.65
C ILE A 622 10.76 38.80 2.13
N LYS A 623 9.62 39.23 2.67
CA LYS A 623 9.18 38.90 4.02
C LYS A 623 7.89 38.11 3.97
N ALA A 624 7.83 36.95 4.60
CA ALA A 624 6.60 36.17 4.72
C ALA A 624 6.30 35.91 6.20
N LYS A 625 5.16 36.42 6.68
CA LYS A 625 4.74 36.34 8.07
C LYS A 625 4.08 35.00 8.36
N ASN A 626 4.65 34.21 9.24
CA ASN A 626 4.09 32.93 9.68
C ASN A 626 2.91 33.19 10.63
N ILE A 627 1.95 32.26 10.68
CA ILE A 627 0.87 32.29 11.69
C ILE A 627 1.39 32.05 13.12
N GLY A 628 2.66 31.62 13.26
CA GLY A 628 3.36 31.39 14.51
C GLY A 628 2.97 30.06 15.14
N LYS A 629 1.70 29.93 15.55
CA LYS A 629 1.15 28.73 16.19
C LYS A 629 -0.01 28.16 15.37
N CYS A 630 -0.14 26.84 15.39
CA CYS A 630 -1.30 26.16 14.84
C CYS A 630 -2.59 26.66 15.53
N PRO A 631 -3.66 26.93 14.77
CA PRO A 631 -4.92 27.46 15.29
C PRO A 631 -5.70 26.43 16.13
N ASP A 632 -6.65 26.87 16.94
CA ASP A 632 -7.40 26.04 17.92
C ASP A 632 -8.19 24.90 17.30
N TRP A 633 -8.60 25.06 16.04
CA TRP A 633 -9.30 24.01 15.30
C TRP A 633 -8.36 22.90 14.83
N HIS A 634 -7.07 23.17 14.72
CA HIS A 634 -6.08 22.25 14.16
C HIS A 634 -5.59 21.25 15.21
N SER A 635 -5.26 20.03 14.77
CA SER A 635 -4.81 18.94 15.67
C SER A 635 -3.54 19.28 16.46
N GLY A 636 -2.68 20.13 15.90
CA GLY A 636 -1.46 20.63 16.51
C GLY A 636 -1.61 21.95 17.27
N ALA A 637 -2.83 22.36 17.64
CA ALA A 637 -3.12 23.65 18.30
C ALA A 637 -2.09 24.02 19.39
N GLY A 638 -1.61 25.26 19.36
CA GLY A 638 -0.59 25.77 20.29
C GLY A 638 0.86 25.34 20.00
N SER A 639 1.07 24.35 19.12
CA SER A 639 2.40 24.02 18.61
C SER A 639 2.81 24.97 17.48
N ASN A 640 4.11 25.00 17.13
CA ASN A 640 4.60 25.84 16.04
C ASN A 640 3.97 25.42 14.70
N ALA A 641 3.48 26.39 13.96
CA ALA A 641 3.06 26.21 12.57
C ALA A 641 4.27 26.27 11.64
N TRP A 642 4.28 25.43 10.60
CA TRP A 642 5.31 25.45 9.57
C TRP A 642 4.92 26.39 8.44
N LEU A 643 5.90 27.18 7.98
CA LEU A 643 5.86 27.92 6.73
C LEU A 643 6.86 27.27 5.78
N PHE A 644 6.39 26.77 4.65
CA PHE A 644 7.21 26.15 3.61
C PHE A 644 7.23 27.07 2.40
N VAL A 645 8.43 27.45 1.98
CA VAL A 645 8.67 28.39 0.89
C VAL A 645 9.57 27.73 -0.13
N ASP A 646 9.28 27.99 -1.40
CA ASP A 646 10.02 27.44 -2.52
C ASP A 646 10.04 28.42 -3.69
N GLU A 647 11.20 28.41 -4.34
CA GLU A 647 11.73 29.23 -5.42
C GLU A 647 11.27 30.70 -5.52
N ILE A 648 12.23 31.61 -5.36
CA ILE A 648 12.08 33.04 -5.62
C ILE A 648 12.55 33.31 -7.05
N VAL A 649 11.61 33.20 -7.98
CA VAL A 649 11.85 33.43 -9.42
C VAL A 649 11.95 34.93 -9.70
N VAL A 650 13.00 35.34 -10.40
CA VAL A 650 13.27 36.75 -10.79
C VAL A 650 13.58 36.81 -12.27
N ASN A 651 12.68 37.39 -13.07
CA ASN A 651 12.82 37.50 -14.53
C ASN A 651 12.80 38.95 -15.00
#